data_AF-A0AAX4IFP0-F1
#
_entry.id   AF-A0AAX4IFP0-F1
#
_cell.length_a   1.000
_cell.length_b   1.000
_cell.length_c   1.000
_cell.angle_alpha   90.00
_cell.angle_beta   90.00
_cell.angle_gamma   90.00
#
_symmetry.space_group_name_H-M   'P 1'
#
loop_
_entity.id
_entity.type
_entity.pdbx_description
1 polymer ?
#
loop_
_entity_poly.entity_id
_entity_poly.type
_entity_poly.pdbx_seq_one_letter_code
_entity_poly.pdbx_strand_id
1 'polypeptide(L)'
;MSADDGDDKGVELIVAIVALVISVFAFIIAIFQALQQYYASATGYSSCTQKVMGDWAQFTRRRFRWDEFRFEVEFEVPVIFVAPPTNHRGPLGKHNDKEITYMTGTSDSYKKTFTWDQQQYDQVDRSLRAGNSRQAIHTADNELANWLGLLMAIQRMERESRTWQDNEYFGHGNPQWEDQTPCHPHAPTAAVTHTLAVGMQRKKKSWDSMPDNMKKPYATTTITHLVEVAGMLGVHWKEFNRNEDRYRAQGNGFSITGYDVDDLGIVFTFEKTGPTWFHENRVVPDNRVKELCFGYCPTIFRPEASDNHKYADEPKDIGTLQLGSMAAIAETLVVIGCNTNTVRYFRKPQPDTRHIHLFPVAFELLGMVGVVFQIPGTAFRMLPNPTIWHWDRKSFSLRTFLADFVHAMAEAPAADQRLLKNTGESSCVGVIAGEAGKIESKFQDLESQDGPEAILRPTNNAEERIYSNDLVVALHAAIARCDEFLKHHDRAHLVQNVLRVHLQEILRILNDTEGEYKAVVAAAAAAAAAPDATDKSRSNADQAHDLFVPRPAAAAAGTPVVAKTSEESKKAQKEISLLQKLDAASSGERHAVLAEIYLFFVRKRVVEVVCRQMLADKTRRERGARSIISAASGEPASHDQEQQVNDVWCMLVFRMMCWLLLHDFHGKDVQVDKSEVFGSRLPVYIT
;
A
#
# COMPACT_ATOMS: atom_id res chain seq x y z
N MET A 1 -31.36 -93.37 -51.34
CA MET A 1 -30.28 -92.53 -50.78
C MET A 1 -29.53 -91.90 -51.94
N SER A 2 -29.22 -90.60 -51.79
CA SER A 2 -28.29 -89.81 -52.60
C SER A 2 -28.83 -89.15 -53.87
N ALA A 3 -29.61 -88.10 -53.69
CA ALA A 3 -29.81 -87.00 -54.65
C ALA A 3 -30.20 -85.74 -53.86
N ASP A 4 -29.23 -85.12 -53.18
CA ASP A 4 -29.40 -83.81 -52.48
C ASP A 4 -28.06 -83.08 -52.24
N ASP A 5 -26.93 -83.78 -52.32
CA ASP A 5 -25.57 -83.30 -51.96
C ASP A 5 -24.95 -82.22 -52.90
N GLY A 6 -25.72 -81.69 -53.84
CA GLY A 6 -25.31 -80.68 -54.83
C GLY A 6 -25.86 -79.28 -54.56
N ASP A 7 -27.05 -79.16 -53.97
CA ASP A 7 -27.70 -77.88 -53.64
C ASP A 7 -27.19 -77.35 -52.28
N ASP A 8 -26.95 -78.26 -51.33
CA ASP A 8 -26.36 -77.95 -50.02
C ASP A 8 -24.98 -77.29 -50.12
N LYS A 9 -24.13 -77.71 -51.07
CA LYS A 9 -22.78 -77.10 -51.26
C LYS A 9 -22.84 -75.68 -51.79
N GLY A 10 -23.86 -75.36 -52.61
CA GLY A 10 -24.10 -74.01 -53.11
C GLY A 10 -24.60 -73.09 -52.01
N VAL A 11 -25.54 -73.58 -51.19
CA VAL A 11 -26.05 -72.88 -50.02
C VAL A 11 -24.96 -72.68 -48.96
N GLU A 12 -24.15 -73.69 -48.68
CA GLU A 12 -23.00 -73.61 -47.76
C GLU A 12 -21.97 -72.59 -48.22
N LEU A 13 -21.64 -72.54 -49.52
CA LEU A 13 -20.73 -71.55 -50.09
C LEU A 13 -21.30 -70.12 -49.97
N ILE A 14 -22.59 -69.94 -50.26
CA ILE A 14 -23.26 -68.64 -50.12
C ILE A 14 -23.27 -68.19 -48.66
N VAL A 15 -23.60 -69.10 -47.72
CA VAL A 15 -23.58 -68.82 -46.29
C VAL A 15 -22.17 -68.48 -45.81
N ALA A 16 -21.14 -69.19 -46.28
CA ALA A 16 -19.74 -68.90 -45.95
C ALA A 16 -19.27 -67.53 -46.48
N ILE A 17 -19.66 -67.17 -47.72
CA ILE A 17 -19.36 -65.86 -48.31
C ILE A 17 -20.08 -64.75 -47.52
N VAL A 18 -21.36 -64.93 -47.21
CA VAL A 18 -22.14 -63.98 -46.42
C VAL A 18 -21.55 -63.81 -45.01
N ALA A 19 -21.18 -64.91 -44.35
CA ALA A 19 -20.54 -64.88 -43.04
C ALA A 19 -19.18 -64.15 -43.06
N LEU A 20 -18.38 -64.36 -44.12
CA LEU A 20 -17.11 -63.66 -44.31
C LEU A 20 -17.34 -62.15 -44.48
N VAL A 21 -18.32 -61.76 -45.32
CA VAL A 21 -18.68 -60.35 -45.52
C VAL A 21 -19.13 -59.71 -44.21
N ILE A 22 -20.01 -60.37 -43.46
CA ILE A 22 -20.46 -59.90 -42.14
C ILE A 22 -19.29 -59.77 -41.17
N SER A 23 -18.36 -60.72 -41.15
CA SER A 23 -17.19 -60.70 -40.26
C SER A 23 -16.23 -59.56 -40.61
N VAL A 24 -16.01 -59.29 -41.90
CA VAL A 24 -15.20 -58.15 -42.36
C VAL A 24 -15.86 -56.83 -41.98
N PHE A 25 -17.17 -56.69 -42.18
CA PHE A 25 -17.91 -55.48 -41.74
C PHE A 25 -17.85 -55.30 -40.23
N ALA A 26 -18.06 -56.36 -39.46
CA ALA A 26 -17.96 -56.33 -37.99
C ALA A 26 -16.55 -55.93 -37.54
N PHE A 27 -15.51 -56.44 -38.19
CA PHE A 27 -14.13 -56.07 -37.91
C PHE A 27 -13.84 -54.60 -38.22
N ILE A 28 -14.34 -54.08 -39.34
CA ILE A 28 -14.21 -52.66 -39.70
C ILE A 28 -14.91 -51.77 -38.65
N ILE A 29 -16.13 -52.14 -38.23
CA ILE A 29 -16.87 -51.42 -37.18
C ILE A 29 -16.09 -51.45 -35.87
N ALA A 30 -15.53 -52.60 -35.48
CA ALA A 30 -14.72 -52.72 -34.27
C ALA A 30 -13.46 -51.83 -34.33
N ILE A 31 -12.80 -51.73 -35.49
CA ILE A 31 -11.68 -50.81 -35.70
C ILE A 31 -12.13 -49.35 -35.53
N PHE A 32 -13.25 -48.95 -36.13
CA PHE A 32 -13.75 -47.58 -35.99
C PHE A 32 -14.18 -47.26 -34.56
N GLN A 33 -14.80 -48.21 -33.86
CA GLN A 33 -15.16 -48.07 -32.44
C GLN A 33 -13.91 -47.94 -31.57
N ALA A 34 -12.89 -48.76 -31.80
CA ALA A 34 -11.61 -48.66 -31.11
C ALA A 34 -10.95 -47.30 -31.38
N LEU A 35 -10.87 -46.87 -32.65
CA LEU A 35 -10.32 -45.57 -33.02
C LEU A 35 -11.08 -44.41 -32.37
N GLN A 36 -12.41 -44.46 -32.34
CA GLN A 36 -13.22 -43.45 -31.67
C GLN A 36 -12.92 -43.39 -30.17
N GLN A 37 -12.79 -44.54 -29.50
CA GLN A 37 -12.39 -44.62 -28.09
C GLN A 37 -10.97 -44.08 -27.86
N TYR A 38 -10.03 -44.39 -28.75
CA TYR A 38 -8.66 -43.86 -28.69
C TYR A 38 -8.63 -42.33 -28.84
N TYR A 39 -9.36 -41.77 -29.80
CA TYR A 39 -9.44 -40.31 -29.95
C TYR A 39 -10.16 -39.63 -28.78
N ALA A 40 -11.20 -40.28 -28.23
CA ALA A 40 -11.91 -39.80 -27.05
C ALA A 40 -11.05 -39.84 -25.77
N SER A 41 -10.02 -40.69 -25.72
CA SER A 41 -9.13 -40.80 -24.56
C SER A 41 -8.27 -39.56 -24.30
N ALA A 42 -8.09 -38.69 -25.30
CA ALA A 42 -7.39 -37.41 -25.17
C ALA A 42 -8.29 -36.33 -24.52
N THR A 43 -8.81 -36.64 -23.32
CA THR A 43 -9.67 -35.75 -22.53
C THR A 43 -8.96 -34.41 -22.29
N GLY A 44 -9.67 -33.31 -22.49
CA GLY A 44 -9.13 -31.97 -22.24
C GLY A 44 -8.34 -31.34 -23.39
N TYR A 45 -8.06 -32.07 -24.47
CA TYR A 45 -7.32 -31.50 -25.61
C TYR A 45 -8.01 -30.24 -26.18
N SER A 46 -9.34 -30.22 -26.23
CA SER A 46 -10.13 -29.05 -26.67
C SER A 46 -9.95 -27.84 -25.76
N SER A 47 -9.69 -28.07 -24.48
CA SER A 47 -9.46 -27.04 -23.46
C SER A 47 -8.04 -26.47 -23.48
N CYS A 48 -7.12 -27.08 -24.22
CA CYS A 48 -5.73 -26.64 -24.36
C CYS A 48 -5.43 -26.12 -25.79
N THR A 49 -6.44 -25.60 -26.47
CA THR A 49 -6.33 -25.07 -27.84
C THR A 49 -5.91 -23.59 -27.87
N GLN A 50 -5.55 -23.08 -29.04
CA GLN A 50 -5.17 -21.67 -29.22
C GLN A 50 -6.30 -20.70 -28.84
N LYS A 51 -7.57 -21.14 -28.92
CA LYS A 51 -8.72 -20.36 -28.44
C LYS A 51 -8.75 -20.16 -26.92
N VAL A 52 -8.15 -21.08 -26.16
CA VAL A 52 -8.14 -21.03 -24.69
C VAL A 52 -6.81 -20.47 -24.17
N MET A 53 -5.68 -20.96 -24.68
CA MET A 53 -4.36 -20.63 -24.12
C MET A 53 -3.57 -19.64 -24.99
N GLY A 54 -4.12 -19.19 -26.13
CA GLY A 54 -3.37 -18.39 -27.10
C GLY A 54 -2.14 -19.14 -27.62
N ASP A 55 -1.04 -18.41 -27.78
CA ASP A 55 0.20 -18.96 -28.35
C ASP A 55 0.86 -20.03 -27.45
N TRP A 56 0.44 -20.16 -26.19
CA TRP A 56 0.86 -21.26 -25.32
C TRP A 56 0.36 -22.62 -25.80
N ALA A 57 -0.69 -22.68 -26.63
CA ALA A 57 -1.22 -23.93 -27.17
C ALA A 57 -0.20 -24.71 -28.01
N GLN A 58 0.88 -24.07 -28.48
CA GLN A 58 1.99 -24.76 -29.16
C GLN A 58 2.71 -25.77 -28.25
N PHE A 59 2.57 -25.65 -26.93
CA PHE A 59 3.12 -26.59 -25.95
C PHE A 59 2.17 -27.74 -25.61
N THR A 60 0.95 -27.74 -26.16
CA THR A 60 -0.02 -28.81 -25.99
C THR A 60 0.34 -29.99 -26.87
N ARG A 61 0.55 -31.17 -26.28
CA ARG A 61 0.85 -32.40 -27.01
C ARG A 61 0.09 -33.60 -26.46
N ARG A 62 -0.25 -34.52 -27.35
CA ARG A 62 -0.81 -35.82 -26.99
C ARG A 62 0.33 -36.82 -26.83
N ARG A 63 0.49 -37.38 -25.64
CA ARG A 63 1.48 -38.39 -25.33
C ARG A 63 0.79 -39.73 -25.18
N PHE A 64 1.20 -40.72 -25.96
CA PHE A 64 0.65 -42.07 -25.80
C PHE A 64 1.26 -42.75 -24.57
N ARG A 65 0.40 -43.24 -23.66
CA ARG A 65 0.78 -44.01 -22.49
C ARG A 65 0.58 -45.50 -22.78
N TRP A 66 1.68 -46.20 -23.04
CA TRP A 66 1.68 -47.62 -23.38
C TRP A 66 1.12 -48.50 -22.26
N ASP A 67 1.35 -48.15 -20.99
CA ASP A 67 0.90 -48.95 -19.84
C ASP A 67 -0.63 -48.95 -19.65
N GLU A 68 -1.30 -47.90 -20.13
CA GLU A 68 -2.76 -47.72 -20.00
C GLU A 68 -3.48 -47.74 -21.36
N PHE A 69 -2.74 -47.93 -22.46
CA PHE A 69 -3.24 -47.88 -23.83
C PHE A 69 -4.14 -46.66 -24.13
N ARG A 70 -3.74 -45.45 -23.68
CA ARG A 70 -4.50 -44.21 -23.91
C ARG A 70 -3.60 -43.00 -24.16
N PHE A 71 -4.18 -41.93 -24.68
CA PHE A 71 -3.50 -40.64 -24.80
C PHE A 71 -3.64 -39.81 -23.52
N GLU A 72 -2.52 -39.28 -23.07
CA GLU A 72 -2.43 -38.23 -22.06
C GLU A 72 -2.24 -36.88 -22.77
N VAL A 73 -2.94 -35.84 -22.31
CA VAL A 73 -2.77 -34.47 -22.82
C VAL A 73 -1.80 -33.73 -21.90
N GLU A 74 -0.60 -33.45 -22.39
CA GLU A 74 0.39 -32.63 -21.70
C GLU A 74 0.35 -31.20 -22.23
N PHE A 75 0.50 -30.20 -21.36
CA PHE A 75 0.53 -28.78 -21.71
C PHE A 75 1.44 -28.00 -20.75
N GLU A 76 1.74 -26.73 -21.05
CA GLU A 76 2.52 -25.85 -20.19
C GLU A 76 1.67 -24.65 -19.71
N VAL A 77 1.86 -24.25 -18.46
CA VAL A 77 1.22 -23.08 -17.84
C VAL A 77 2.25 -22.23 -17.11
N PRO A 78 2.00 -20.93 -16.89
CA PRO A 78 2.92 -20.08 -16.16
C PRO A 78 2.84 -20.32 -14.65
N VAL A 79 4.00 -20.27 -14.01
CA VAL A 79 4.17 -20.03 -12.58
C VAL A 79 4.58 -18.57 -12.41
N ILE A 80 3.68 -17.76 -11.86
CA ILE A 80 3.83 -16.30 -11.77
C ILE A 80 4.34 -15.95 -10.37
N PHE A 81 5.27 -15.01 -10.28
CA PHE A 81 5.82 -14.55 -9.01
C PHE A 81 6.37 -13.14 -9.12
N VAL A 82 6.58 -12.48 -7.98
CA VAL A 82 7.13 -11.13 -7.92
C VAL A 82 8.50 -11.18 -7.23
N ALA A 83 9.51 -10.62 -7.86
CA ALA A 83 10.87 -10.60 -7.33
C ALA A 83 11.70 -9.45 -7.92
N PRO A 84 12.84 -9.11 -7.29
CA PRO A 84 13.85 -8.31 -7.96
C PRO A 84 14.31 -8.95 -9.27
N PRO A 85 14.53 -8.18 -10.36
CA PRO A 85 15.02 -8.70 -11.64
C PRO A 85 16.34 -9.49 -11.53
N THR A 86 17.12 -9.24 -10.47
CA THR A 86 18.37 -9.92 -10.14
C THR A 86 18.17 -11.34 -9.56
N ASN A 87 16.93 -11.77 -9.30
CA ASN A 87 16.66 -13.12 -8.81
C ASN A 87 16.80 -14.16 -9.93
N HIS A 88 17.72 -15.11 -9.74
CA HIS A 88 18.01 -16.19 -10.68
C HIS A 88 17.51 -17.58 -10.24
N ARG A 89 16.84 -17.70 -9.07
CA ARG A 89 16.41 -19.01 -8.53
C ARG A 89 14.95 -19.34 -8.86
N GLY A 90 14.06 -18.34 -8.80
CA GLY A 90 12.63 -18.50 -9.07
C GLY A 90 11.91 -19.54 -8.18
N PRO A 91 10.59 -19.69 -8.30
CA PRO A 91 9.83 -20.70 -7.56
C PRO A 91 10.14 -22.15 -7.94
N LEU A 92 10.55 -22.42 -9.19
CA LEU A 92 10.81 -23.77 -9.68
C LEU A 92 12.28 -24.23 -9.52
N GLY A 93 13.12 -23.43 -8.87
CA GLY A 93 14.53 -23.72 -8.62
C GLY A 93 15.46 -23.52 -9.82
N LYS A 94 16.77 -23.73 -9.60
CA LYS A 94 17.80 -23.60 -10.65
C LYS A 94 17.76 -24.81 -11.59
N HIS A 95 17.28 -24.63 -12.81
CA HIS A 95 17.33 -25.64 -13.88
C HIS A 95 17.60 -24.97 -15.23
N ASN A 96 18.40 -25.61 -16.08
CA ASN A 96 18.75 -25.10 -17.41
C ASN A 96 17.53 -24.89 -18.31
N ASP A 97 16.45 -25.66 -18.10
CA ASP A 97 15.24 -25.61 -18.92
C ASP A 97 14.11 -24.73 -18.33
N LYS A 98 14.35 -24.08 -17.17
CA LYS A 98 13.35 -23.29 -16.44
C LYS A 98 13.77 -21.82 -16.32
N GLU A 99 14.10 -21.22 -17.45
CA GLU A 99 14.42 -19.79 -17.55
C GLU A 99 13.32 -18.94 -16.89
N ILE A 100 13.74 -17.95 -16.11
CA ILE A 100 12.85 -16.92 -15.58
C ILE A 100 12.71 -15.85 -16.64
N THR A 101 11.48 -15.62 -17.10
CA THR A 101 11.17 -14.50 -17.98
C THR A 101 10.52 -13.40 -17.17
N TYR A 102 11.18 -12.24 -17.06
CA TYR A 102 10.59 -11.04 -16.47
C TYR A 102 9.75 -10.30 -17.50
N MET A 103 8.54 -9.89 -17.10
CA MET A 103 7.63 -9.08 -17.90
C MET A 103 8.07 -7.61 -17.83
N THR A 104 8.66 -7.11 -18.91
CA THR A 104 9.26 -5.77 -18.98
C THR A 104 8.61 -4.86 -20.03
N GLY A 105 7.58 -5.34 -20.72
CA GLY A 105 6.88 -4.60 -21.77
C GLY A 105 7.63 -4.49 -23.09
N THR A 106 8.82 -5.09 -23.22
CA THR A 106 9.60 -5.09 -24.47
C THR A 106 9.12 -6.17 -25.45
N SER A 107 9.36 -5.97 -26.74
CA SER A 107 9.00 -6.95 -27.78
C SER A 107 9.60 -8.34 -27.54
N ASP A 108 10.79 -8.45 -26.94
CA ASP A 108 11.39 -9.73 -26.54
C ASP A 108 10.60 -10.38 -25.39
N SER A 109 10.22 -9.58 -24.39
CA SER A 109 9.43 -10.06 -23.26
C SER A 109 8.05 -10.57 -23.70
N TYR A 110 7.35 -9.87 -24.61
CA TYR A 110 6.08 -10.36 -25.18
C TYR A 110 6.24 -11.73 -25.86
N LYS A 111 7.28 -11.91 -26.68
CA LYS A 111 7.57 -13.18 -27.36
C LYS A 111 7.87 -14.31 -26.38
N LYS A 112 8.72 -14.07 -25.38
CA LYS A 112 9.11 -15.08 -24.39
C LYS A 112 7.98 -15.43 -23.41
N THR A 113 7.01 -14.53 -23.24
CA THR A 113 5.82 -14.77 -22.41
C THR A 113 4.62 -15.27 -23.20
N PHE A 114 4.75 -15.39 -24.53
CA PHE A 114 3.70 -15.82 -25.45
C PHE A 114 2.41 -15.00 -25.26
N THR A 115 2.59 -13.70 -25.04
CA THR A 115 1.50 -12.73 -24.91
C THR A 115 1.41 -11.85 -26.14
N TRP A 116 0.24 -11.28 -26.36
CA TRP A 116 -0.02 -10.36 -27.46
C TRP A 116 0.00 -8.92 -26.99
N ASP A 117 0.51 -8.03 -27.83
CA ASP A 117 0.25 -6.60 -27.62
C ASP A 117 -1.17 -6.22 -28.02
N GLN A 118 -1.56 -4.97 -27.74
CA GLN A 118 -2.94 -4.52 -27.98
C GLN A 118 -3.35 -4.64 -29.46
N GLN A 119 -2.45 -4.37 -30.40
CA GLN A 119 -2.77 -4.44 -31.83
C GLN A 119 -2.99 -5.89 -32.27
N GLN A 120 -2.12 -6.79 -31.82
CA GLN A 120 -2.25 -8.23 -32.05
C GLN A 120 -3.54 -8.77 -31.42
N TYR A 121 -3.83 -8.41 -30.17
CA TYR A 121 -5.06 -8.79 -29.48
C TYR A 121 -6.30 -8.32 -30.26
N ASP A 122 -6.34 -7.05 -30.67
CA ASP A 122 -7.48 -6.49 -31.42
C ASP A 122 -7.65 -7.12 -32.80
N GLN A 123 -6.57 -7.60 -33.42
CA GLN A 123 -6.61 -8.33 -34.68
C GLN A 123 -7.17 -9.75 -34.47
N VAL A 124 -6.70 -10.45 -33.44
CA VAL A 124 -7.16 -11.79 -33.08
C VAL A 124 -8.63 -11.76 -32.67
N ASP A 125 -9.02 -10.86 -31.76
CA ASP A 125 -10.40 -10.66 -31.34
C ASP A 125 -11.32 -10.32 -32.53
N ARG A 126 -10.91 -9.41 -33.43
CA ARG A 126 -11.67 -9.14 -34.66
C ARG A 126 -11.83 -10.36 -35.56
N SER A 127 -10.78 -11.16 -35.73
CA SER A 127 -10.84 -12.38 -36.55
C SER A 127 -11.72 -13.47 -35.93
N LEU A 128 -11.74 -13.59 -34.61
CA LEU A 128 -12.63 -14.49 -33.88
C LEU A 128 -14.09 -14.03 -34.00
N ARG A 129 -14.35 -12.72 -33.89
CA ARG A 129 -15.69 -12.12 -34.08
C ARG A 129 -16.20 -12.14 -35.52
N ALA A 130 -15.30 -12.21 -36.51
CA ALA A 130 -15.66 -12.24 -37.93
C ALA A 130 -16.16 -13.61 -38.42
N GLY A 131 -16.21 -14.64 -37.56
CA GLY A 131 -16.90 -15.90 -37.88
C GLY A 131 -18.42 -15.67 -38.01
N ASN A 132 -19.03 -16.14 -39.11
CA ASN A 132 -20.44 -16.00 -39.56
C ASN A 132 -21.55 -16.39 -38.54
N SER A 133 -21.54 -15.89 -37.32
CA SER A 133 -22.61 -16.12 -36.34
C SER A 133 -22.98 -14.80 -35.64
N ARG A 134 -24.28 -14.53 -35.55
CA ARG A 134 -24.93 -13.34 -34.98
C ARG A 134 -24.76 -13.23 -33.44
N GLN A 135 -23.59 -13.52 -32.90
CA GLN A 135 -23.29 -13.50 -31.47
C GLN A 135 -22.09 -12.61 -31.13
N ALA A 136 -21.89 -11.52 -31.89
CA ALA A 136 -20.94 -10.46 -31.51
C ALA A 136 -21.53 -9.67 -30.32
N ILE A 137 -21.41 -10.22 -29.12
CA ILE A 137 -21.71 -9.50 -27.88
C ILE A 137 -20.47 -8.67 -27.52
N HIS A 138 -20.66 -7.40 -27.21
CA HIS A 138 -19.61 -6.41 -26.93
C HIS A 138 -18.93 -6.60 -25.56
N THR A 139 -19.09 -7.77 -24.94
CA THR A 139 -18.68 -8.09 -23.56
C THR A 139 -17.72 -9.27 -23.53
N ALA A 140 -16.78 -9.24 -22.58
CA ALA A 140 -15.64 -10.14 -22.35
C ALA A 140 -15.65 -11.49 -23.10
N ASP A 141 -14.60 -11.74 -23.89
CA ASP A 141 -14.30 -13.06 -24.42
C ASP A 141 -13.90 -13.98 -23.27
N ASN A 142 -14.85 -14.81 -22.86
CA ASN A 142 -14.70 -15.73 -21.75
C ASN A 142 -14.14 -17.09 -22.20
N GLU A 143 -13.60 -17.21 -23.42
CA GLU A 143 -12.97 -18.45 -23.91
C GLU A 143 -11.49 -18.54 -23.50
N LEU A 144 -10.77 -17.41 -23.51
CA LEU A 144 -9.35 -17.35 -23.11
C LEU A 144 -9.16 -17.63 -21.62
N ALA A 145 -8.00 -18.18 -21.28
CA ALA A 145 -7.58 -18.33 -19.89
C ALA A 145 -7.29 -16.96 -19.27
N ASN A 146 -7.79 -16.74 -18.07
CA ASN A 146 -7.72 -15.46 -17.36
C ASN A 146 -6.27 -15.10 -16.98
N TRP A 147 -5.43 -16.10 -16.71
CA TRP A 147 -4.00 -15.86 -16.49
C TRP A 147 -3.29 -15.26 -17.71
N LEU A 148 -3.73 -15.56 -18.95
CA LEU A 148 -3.17 -14.92 -20.14
C LEU A 148 -3.52 -13.44 -20.18
N GLY A 149 -4.77 -13.11 -19.82
CA GLY A 149 -5.22 -11.73 -19.61
C GLY A 149 -4.39 -10.98 -18.58
N LEU A 150 -4.02 -11.65 -17.48
CA LEU A 150 -3.14 -11.09 -16.46
C LEU A 150 -1.72 -10.81 -17.01
N LEU A 151 -1.11 -11.76 -17.70
CA LEU A 151 0.23 -11.56 -18.30
C LEU A 151 0.23 -10.38 -19.28
N MET A 152 -0.80 -10.29 -20.15
CA MET A 152 -0.96 -9.16 -21.07
C MET A 152 -1.14 -7.82 -20.32
N ALA A 153 -1.90 -7.80 -19.22
CA ALA A 153 -2.08 -6.60 -18.41
C ALA A 153 -0.76 -6.10 -17.81
N ILE A 154 0.08 -7.01 -17.31
CA ILE A 154 1.39 -6.68 -16.72
C ILE A 154 2.35 -6.15 -17.80
N GLN A 155 2.41 -6.82 -18.96
CA GLN A 155 3.24 -6.36 -20.07
C GLN A 155 2.80 -5.00 -20.61
N ARG A 156 1.48 -4.77 -20.67
CA ARG A 156 0.90 -3.50 -21.10
C ARG A 156 1.20 -2.38 -20.12
N MET A 157 1.06 -2.63 -18.82
CA MET A 157 1.46 -1.70 -17.75
C MET A 157 2.91 -1.24 -17.93
N GLU A 158 3.85 -2.18 -18.08
CA GLU A 158 5.26 -1.83 -18.25
C GLU A 158 5.50 -1.01 -19.53
N ARG A 159 4.93 -1.43 -20.66
CA ARG A 159 5.10 -0.73 -21.95
C ARG A 159 4.50 0.68 -21.92
N GLU A 160 3.24 0.82 -21.52
CA GLU A 160 2.51 2.10 -21.55
C GLU A 160 3.10 3.10 -20.56
N SER A 161 3.46 2.68 -19.35
CA SER A 161 4.07 3.58 -18.36
C SER A 161 5.45 4.07 -18.78
N ARG A 162 6.26 3.23 -19.42
CA ARG A 162 7.60 3.63 -19.90
C ARG A 162 7.50 4.59 -21.08
N THR A 163 6.71 4.24 -22.10
CA THR A 163 6.47 5.12 -23.24
C THR A 163 5.92 6.47 -22.79
N TRP A 164 5.02 6.48 -21.82
CA TRP A 164 4.50 7.72 -21.24
C TRP A 164 5.58 8.52 -20.49
N GLN A 165 6.39 7.88 -19.64
CA GLN A 165 7.49 8.56 -18.94
C GLN A 165 8.48 9.18 -19.94
N ASP A 166 8.83 8.45 -21.00
CA ASP A 166 9.78 8.95 -22.00
C ASP A 166 9.24 10.19 -22.72
N ASN A 167 7.97 10.17 -23.10
CA ASN A 167 7.34 11.28 -23.80
C ASN A 167 7.09 12.50 -22.90
N GLU A 168 6.52 12.28 -21.72
CA GLU A 168 5.97 13.34 -20.87
C GLU A 168 6.96 13.83 -19.80
N TYR A 169 7.86 12.96 -19.30
CA TYR A 169 8.78 13.30 -18.22
C TYR A 169 10.19 13.65 -18.70
N PHE A 170 10.71 12.96 -19.72
CA PHE A 170 12.01 13.28 -20.32
C PHE A 170 11.91 14.19 -21.55
N GLY A 171 10.75 14.22 -22.22
CA GLY A 171 10.48 15.06 -23.38
C GLY A 171 10.94 14.46 -24.71
N HIS A 172 10.35 14.97 -25.80
CA HIS A 172 10.67 14.56 -27.18
C HIS A 172 12.04 15.13 -27.61
N GLY A 173 13.14 14.40 -27.40
CA GLY A 173 14.46 14.81 -27.91
C GLY A 173 15.68 14.23 -27.21
N ASN A 174 15.52 13.44 -26.15
CA ASN A 174 16.63 12.73 -25.51
C ASN A 174 16.97 11.43 -26.28
N PRO A 175 18.24 10.97 -26.31
CA PRO A 175 18.65 9.73 -26.97
C PRO A 175 17.83 8.51 -26.54
N GLN A 176 17.82 7.46 -27.40
CA GLN A 176 17.05 6.24 -27.22
C GLN A 176 17.04 5.73 -25.76
N TRP A 177 15.82 5.59 -25.23
CA TRP A 177 15.39 5.01 -23.95
C TRP A 177 16.12 3.74 -23.50
N GLU A 178 16.71 2.99 -24.43
CA GLU A 178 17.47 1.76 -24.17
C GLU A 178 18.75 2.01 -23.34
N ASP A 179 19.38 3.18 -23.50
CA ASP A 179 20.70 3.46 -22.91
C ASP A 179 20.63 4.20 -21.56
N GLN A 180 19.51 4.83 -21.23
CA GLN A 180 19.38 5.74 -20.08
C GLN A 180 18.44 5.22 -18.99
N THR A 181 17.62 4.22 -19.29
CA THR A 181 16.71 3.64 -18.30
C THR A 181 17.38 2.41 -17.67
N PRO A 182 17.62 2.39 -16.35
CA PRO A 182 18.49 1.37 -15.73
C PRO A 182 17.86 -0.04 -15.58
N CYS A 183 16.85 -0.33 -16.38
CA CYS A 183 16.18 -1.62 -16.51
C CYS A 183 16.49 -2.30 -17.86
N HIS A 184 17.37 -1.72 -18.68
CA HIS A 184 17.86 -2.38 -19.88
C HIS A 184 18.86 -3.49 -19.52
N PRO A 185 18.73 -4.71 -20.08
CA PRO A 185 19.62 -5.84 -19.77
C PRO A 185 21.08 -5.65 -20.22
N HIS A 186 21.41 -4.53 -20.88
CA HIS A 186 22.75 -4.20 -21.36
C HIS A 186 23.33 -2.90 -20.75
N ALA A 187 22.70 -2.33 -19.72
CA ALA A 187 23.29 -1.19 -19.00
C ALA A 187 24.58 -1.62 -18.26
N PRO A 188 25.66 -0.82 -18.30
CA PRO A 188 26.95 -1.18 -17.72
C PRO A 188 26.87 -1.28 -16.19
N THR A 189 26.73 -2.50 -15.66
CA THR A 189 27.07 -3.07 -14.32
C THR A 189 26.76 -2.30 -13.01
N ALA A 190 26.24 -1.07 -13.06
CA ALA A 190 25.67 -0.29 -11.97
C ALA A 190 24.67 0.68 -12.63
N ALA A 191 23.36 0.58 -12.49
CA ALA A 191 22.57 0.30 -11.31
C ALA A 191 21.20 -0.19 -11.77
N VAL A 192 20.70 -1.31 -11.27
CA VAL A 192 19.29 -1.67 -11.49
C VAL A 192 18.43 -0.71 -10.65
N THR A 193 17.72 0.24 -11.26
CA THR A 193 16.88 1.18 -10.50
C THR A 193 15.53 0.60 -10.12
N HIS A 194 14.99 -0.33 -10.91
CA HIS A 194 13.73 -1.01 -10.61
C HIS A 194 14.00 -2.31 -9.85
N THR A 195 13.58 -2.36 -8.59
CA THR A 195 13.82 -3.52 -7.72
C THR A 195 12.61 -4.44 -7.61
N LEU A 196 11.50 -4.14 -8.32
CA LEU A 196 10.28 -4.94 -8.34
C LEU A 196 9.87 -5.28 -9.78
N ALA A 197 9.80 -6.57 -10.11
CA ALA A 197 9.29 -7.05 -11.38
C ALA A 197 8.44 -8.32 -11.22
N VAL A 198 7.54 -8.57 -12.17
CA VAL A 198 6.82 -9.83 -12.24
C VAL A 198 7.59 -10.79 -13.16
N GLY A 199 7.95 -11.95 -12.62
CA GLY A 199 8.57 -13.03 -13.34
C GLY A 199 7.59 -14.17 -13.59
N MET A 200 7.87 -14.96 -14.63
CA MET A 200 7.20 -16.23 -14.85
C MET A 200 8.20 -17.35 -15.16
N GLN A 201 7.82 -18.57 -14.81
CA GLN A 201 8.49 -19.80 -15.26
C GLN A 201 7.46 -20.76 -15.84
N ARG A 202 7.82 -21.49 -16.90
CA ARG A 202 6.94 -22.49 -17.51
C ARG A 202 6.91 -23.76 -16.68
N LYS A 203 5.71 -24.27 -16.41
CA LYS A 203 5.48 -25.54 -15.72
C LYS A 203 4.64 -26.46 -16.60
N LYS A 204 5.20 -27.62 -16.90
CA LYS A 204 4.49 -28.70 -17.57
C LYS A 204 3.44 -29.33 -16.63
N LYS A 205 2.25 -29.56 -17.15
CA LYS A 205 1.12 -30.22 -16.48
C LYS A 205 0.49 -31.28 -17.40
N SER A 206 -0.30 -32.16 -16.79
CA SER A 206 -1.10 -33.17 -17.48
C SER A 206 -2.57 -32.93 -17.19
N TRP A 207 -3.42 -33.12 -18.20
CA TRP A 207 -4.87 -33.01 -18.03
C TRP A 207 -5.41 -34.06 -17.06
N ASP A 208 -4.75 -35.21 -16.93
CA ASP A 208 -5.13 -36.27 -15.98
C ASP A 208 -5.07 -35.82 -14.51
N SER A 209 -4.31 -34.74 -14.24
CA SER A 209 -4.18 -34.14 -12.90
C SER A 209 -5.09 -32.92 -12.68
N MET A 210 -5.96 -32.60 -13.64
CA MET A 210 -6.90 -31.49 -13.53
C MET A 210 -8.12 -31.92 -12.70
N PRO A 211 -8.55 -31.11 -11.72
CA PRO A 211 -9.81 -31.34 -11.01
C PRO A 211 -11.01 -31.34 -11.96
N ASP A 212 -12.04 -32.14 -11.66
CA ASP A 212 -13.21 -32.33 -12.55
C ASP A 212 -14.00 -31.04 -12.82
N ASN A 213 -14.01 -30.11 -11.88
CA ASN A 213 -14.67 -28.81 -11.98
C ASN A 213 -13.88 -27.79 -12.83
N MET A 214 -12.61 -28.07 -13.15
CA MET A 214 -11.74 -27.17 -13.91
C MET A 214 -11.81 -27.44 -15.41
N LYS A 215 -12.44 -26.51 -16.14
CA LYS A 215 -12.60 -26.61 -17.61
C LYS A 215 -11.47 -25.99 -18.42
N LYS A 216 -10.61 -25.20 -17.78
CA LYS A 216 -9.48 -24.48 -18.40
C LYS A 216 -8.17 -24.75 -17.65
N PRO A 217 -7.02 -24.73 -18.35
CA PRO A 217 -5.70 -24.77 -17.75
C PRO A 217 -5.48 -23.59 -16.80
N TYR A 218 -5.05 -23.87 -15.56
CA TYR A 218 -4.80 -22.83 -14.57
C TYR A 218 -3.30 -22.61 -14.31
N ALA A 219 -2.93 -21.34 -14.18
CA ALA A 219 -1.61 -20.89 -13.74
C ALA A 219 -1.44 -21.09 -12.23
N THR A 220 -0.21 -20.96 -11.73
CA THR A 220 0.10 -21.07 -10.30
C THR A 220 0.86 -19.84 -9.82
N THR A 221 0.45 -19.29 -8.69
CA THR A 221 1.16 -18.22 -7.96
C THR A 221 1.01 -18.47 -6.46
N THR A 222 1.50 -17.57 -5.62
CA THR A 222 1.15 -17.55 -4.19
C THR A 222 0.15 -16.43 -3.92
N ILE A 223 -0.64 -16.58 -2.84
CA ILE A 223 -1.59 -15.54 -2.44
C ILE A 223 -0.90 -14.18 -2.23
N THR A 224 0.33 -14.19 -1.69
CA THR A 224 1.14 -12.98 -1.50
C THR A 224 1.49 -12.33 -2.83
N HIS A 225 2.02 -13.09 -3.79
CA HIS A 225 2.37 -12.56 -5.10
C HIS A 225 1.15 -12.07 -5.87
N LEU A 226 -0.01 -12.70 -5.71
CA LEU A 226 -1.25 -12.21 -6.30
C LEU A 226 -1.64 -10.84 -5.73
N VAL A 227 -1.57 -10.66 -4.40
CA VAL A 227 -1.84 -9.36 -3.75
C VAL A 227 -0.85 -8.28 -4.24
N GLU A 228 0.42 -8.64 -4.40
CA GLU A 228 1.46 -7.74 -4.91
C GLU A 228 1.20 -7.34 -6.37
N VAL A 229 0.91 -8.30 -7.25
CA VAL A 229 0.58 -8.05 -8.66
C VAL A 229 -0.68 -7.21 -8.80
N ALA A 230 -1.71 -7.46 -7.98
CA ALA A 230 -2.92 -6.65 -7.94
C ALA A 230 -2.58 -5.17 -7.63
N GLY A 231 -1.78 -4.94 -6.57
CA GLY A 231 -1.29 -3.62 -6.21
C GLY A 231 -0.51 -2.95 -7.34
N MET A 232 0.42 -3.67 -7.99
CA MET A 232 1.20 -3.16 -9.13
C MET A 232 0.31 -2.69 -10.28
N LEU A 233 -0.78 -3.41 -10.57
CA LEU A 233 -1.75 -3.08 -11.63
C LEU A 233 -2.73 -1.95 -11.24
N GLY A 234 -2.65 -1.40 -10.02
CA GLY A 234 -3.62 -0.43 -9.51
C GLY A 234 -4.97 -1.05 -9.11
N VAL A 235 -5.00 -2.36 -8.88
CA VAL A 235 -6.18 -3.10 -8.42
C VAL A 235 -6.14 -3.18 -6.90
N HIS A 236 -7.19 -2.68 -6.26
CA HIS A 236 -7.27 -2.64 -4.81
C HIS A 236 -8.36 -3.58 -4.28
N TRP A 237 -8.08 -4.22 -3.15
CA TRP A 237 -8.97 -5.21 -2.54
C TRP A 237 -10.16 -4.52 -1.88
N LYS A 238 -11.37 -5.02 -2.16
CA LYS A 238 -12.63 -4.59 -1.53
C LYS A 238 -13.10 -5.59 -0.49
N GLU A 239 -12.81 -6.85 -0.71
CA GLU A 239 -13.10 -7.95 0.21
C GLU A 239 -11.93 -8.93 0.19
N PHE A 240 -11.45 -9.29 1.38
CA PHE A 240 -10.40 -10.29 1.56
C PHE A 240 -10.74 -11.10 2.81
N ASN A 241 -11.67 -12.04 2.68
CA ASN A 241 -12.16 -12.85 3.79
C ASN A 241 -11.74 -14.30 3.59
N ARG A 242 -10.77 -14.76 4.39
CA ARG A 242 -10.28 -16.14 4.36
C ARG A 242 -11.14 -17.13 5.14
N ASN A 243 -12.02 -16.67 6.02
CA ASN A 243 -12.90 -17.57 6.76
C ASN A 243 -14.08 -18.04 5.90
N GLU A 244 -14.48 -17.21 4.93
CA GLU A 244 -15.57 -17.50 3.98
C GLU A 244 -15.07 -17.77 2.56
N ASP A 245 -13.75 -17.80 2.34
CA ASP A 245 -13.09 -17.91 1.02
C ASP A 245 -13.63 -16.91 -0.03
N ARG A 246 -13.94 -15.70 0.43
CA ARG A 246 -14.47 -14.62 -0.39
C ARG A 246 -13.42 -13.57 -0.66
N TYR A 247 -13.07 -13.42 -1.93
CA TYR A 247 -12.05 -12.48 -2.37
C TYR A 247 -12.58 -11.63 -3.53
N ARG A 248 -12.45 -10.31 -3.40
CA ARG A 248 -12.83 -9.37 -4.44
C ARG A 248 -11.89 -8.18 -4.46
N ALA A 249 -11.31 -7.89 -5.62
CA ALA A 249 -10.53 -6.69 -5.88
C ALA A 249 -11.01 -6.03 -7.17
N GLN A 250 -10.90 -4.70 -7.23
CA GLN A 250 -11.24 -3.94 -8.41
C GLN A 250 -10.37 -2.68 -8.48
N GLY A 251 -9.96 -2.28 -9.68
CA GLY A 251 -9.22 -1.04 -9.88
C GLY A 251 -8.60 -1.00 -11.27
N ASN A 252 -8.35 0.21 -11.77
CA ASN A 252 -7.70 0.45 -13.05
C ASN A 252 -8.24 -0.38 -14.24
N GLY A 253 -9.57 -0.56 -14.31
CA GLY A 253 -10.21 -1.32 -15.38
C GLY A 253 -10.15 -2.85 -15.24
N PHE A 254 -9.69 -3.38 -14.10
CA PHE A 254 -9.63 -4.81 -13.81
C PHE A 254 -10.49 -5.21 -12.61
N SER A 255 -10.89 -6.48 -12.59
CA SER A 255 -11.55 -7.14 -11.48
C SER A 255 -10.87 -8.48 -11.19
N ILE A 256 -10.72 -8.79 -9.91
CA ILE A 256 -10.23 -10.09 -9.42
C ILE A 256 -11.27 -10.65 -8.47
N THR A 257 -11.71 -11.87 -8.72
CA THR A 257 -12.60 -12.62 -7.84
C THR A 257 -11.96 -13.95 -7.48
N GLY A 258 -12.11 -14.41 -6.24
CA GLY A 258 -11.58 -15.69 -5.79
C GLY A 258 -12.64 -16.53 -5.09
N TYR A 259 -12.51 -17.84 -5.22
CA TYR A 259 -13.38 -18.86 -4.64
C TYR A 259 -12.59 -20.14 -4.38
N ASP A 260 -13.06 -20.96 -3.44
CA ASP A 260 -12.48 -22.28 -3.19
C ASP A 260 -12.96 -23.32 -4.20
N VAL A 261 -12.06 -24.24 -4.56
CA VAL A 261 -12.30 -25.32 -5.52
C VAL A 261 -11.85 -26.63 -4.86
N ASP A 262 -12.80 -27.56 -4.70
CA ASP A 262 -12.57 -28.87 -4.10
C ASP A 262 -11.34 -29.55 -4.72
N ASP A 263 -10.50 -30.13 -3.85
CA ASP A 263 -9.26 -30.84 -4.19
C ASP A 263 -8.17 -30.02 -4.90
N LEU A 264 -8.37 -28.71 -5.07
CA LEU A 264 -7.38 -27.79 -5.62
C LEU A 264 -6.98 -26.70 -4.62
N GLY A 265 -7.96 -26.05 -4.00
CA GLY A 265 -7.81 -24.87 -3.13
C GLY A 265 -8.26 -23.58 -3.82
N ILE A 266 -7.71 -22.44 -3.41
CA ILE A 266 -8.21 -21.13 -3.82
C ILE A 266 -7.86 -20.82 -5.29
N VAL A 267 -8.89 -20.55 -6.07
CA VAL A 267 -8.81 -20.18 -7.49
C VAL A 267 -9.30 -18.76 -7.69
N PHE A 268 -8.61 -18.01 -8.53
CA PHE A 268 -8.92 -16.64 -8.89
C PHE A 268 -9.23 -16.49 -10.37
N THR A 269 -10.21 -15.64 -10.67
CA THR A 269 -10.51 -15.17 -12.02
C THR A 269 -10.04 -13.72 -12.15
N PHE A 270 -9.28 -13.43 -13.20
CA PHE A 270 -8.85 -12.07 -13.57
C PHE A 270 -9.60 -11.61 -14.82
N GLU A 271 -10.24 -10.45 -14.75
CA GLU A 271 -11.07 -9.92 -15.84
C GLU A 271 -10.76 -8.44 -16.12
N LYS A 272 -10.70 -8.09 -17.41
CA LYS A 272 -10.70 -6.69 -17.85
C LYS A 272 -12.14 -6.20 -17.94
N THR A 273 -12.53 -5.32 -17.02
CA THR A 273 -13.88 -4.77 -16.91
C THR A 273 -14.03 -3.36 -17.50
N GLY A 274 -12.93 -2.70 -17.86
CA GLY A 274 -12.96 -1.33 -18.36
C GLY A 274 -11.65 -0.85 -19.02
N PRO A 275 -11.56 0.44 -19.35
CA PRO A 275 -10.32 1.06 -19.78
C PRO A 275 -9.29 1.07 -18.65
N THR A 276 -8.02 1.07 -19.03
CA THR A 276 -6.87 1.04 -18.12
C THR A 276 -6.06 2.31 -18.34
N TRP A 277 -5.54 2.89 -17.26
CA TRP A 277 -4.73 4.11 -17.30
C TRP A 277 -3.53 3.92 -16.38
N PHE A 278 -2.39 3.52 -16.96
CA PHE A 278 -1.18 3.25 -16.18
C PHE A 278 -0.33 4.50 -15.98
N HIS A 279 0.22 5.09 -17.04
CA HIS A 279 0.84 6.44 -17.07
C HIS A 279 1.39 6.94 -15.71
N GLU A 280 0.88 8.07 -15.20
CA GLU A 280 1.19 8.62 -13.87
C GLU A 280 0.70 7.74 -12.72
N ASN A 281 -0.34 6.95 -12.95
CA ASN A 281 -0.96 6.04 -11.99
C ASN A 281 -0.12 4.77 -11.73
N ARG A 282 1.02 4.60 -12.42
CA ARG A 282 1.89 3.45 -12.27
C ARG A 282 2.48 3.43 -10.88
N VAL A 283 2.19 2.35 -10.16
CA VAL A 283 2.79 2.10 -8.85
C VAL A 283 4.31 2.05 -8.97
N VAL A 284 5.02 2.66 -8.02
CA VAL A 284 6.49 2.70 -8.03
C VAL A 284 7.07 1.27 -8.02
N PRO A 285 7.97 0.91 -8.96
CA PRO A 285 8.56 -0.43 -9.05
C PRO A 285 9.74 -0.64 -8.07
N ASP A 286 9.50 -0.38 -6.78
CA ASP A 286 10.46 -0.62 -5.69
C ASP A 286 10.02 -1.84 -4.85
N ASN A 287 10.96 -2.73 -4.51
CA ASN A 287 10.69 -3.98 -3.81
C ASN A 287 9.98 -3.78 -2.46
N ARG A 288 10.26 -2.67 -1.77
CA ARG A 288 9.69 -2.32 -0.46
C ARG A 288 8.20 -1.93 -0.57
N VAL A 289 7.73 -1.55 -1.76
CA VAL A 289 6.31 -1.23 -2.02
C VAL A 289 5.40 -2.43 -1.74
N LYS A 290 5.91 -3.66 -1.85
CA LYS A 290 5.15 -4.87 -1.51
C LYS A 290 4.61 -4.84 -0.09
N GLU A 291 5.36 -4.30 0.87
CA GLU A 291 4.92 -4.20 2.27
C GLU A 291 3.66 -3.34 2.43
N LEU A 292 3.55 -2.28 1.62
CA LEU A 292 2.41 -1.36 1.65
C LEU A 292 1.11 -2.08 1.31
N CYS A 293 1.14 -3.05 0.38
CA CYS A 293 -0.01 -3.87 0.01
C CYS A 293 -0.60 -4.64 1.21
N PHE A 294 0.19 -4.90 2.26
CA PHE A 294 -0.23 -5.63 3.46
C PHE A 294 -0.46 -4.71 4.67
N GLY A 295 -0.40 -3.40 4.48
CA GLY A 295 -0.58 -2.41 5.54
C GLY A 295 0.67 -2.25 6.40
N TYR A 296 1.83 -2.63 5.90
CA TYR A 296 3.12 -2.42 6.54
C TYR A 296 3.88 -1.30 5.83
N CYS A 297 4.70 -0.55 6.55
CA CYS A 297 5.62 0.41 5.93
C CYS A 297 7.00 0.41 6.62
N PRO A 298 8.10 0.24 5.87
CA PRO A 298 9.44 0.51 6.39
C PRO A 298 9.61 1.93 6.90
N THR A 299 10.34 2.09 7.99
CA THR A 299 10.74 3.40 8.51
C THR A 299 12.22 3.70 8.26
N ILE A 300 12.59 4.97 8.41
CA ILE A 300 13.97 5.45 8.39
C ILE A 300 14.86 4.88 9.51
N PHE A 301 14.28 4.20 10.50
CA PHE A 301 15.01 3.57 11.60
C PHE A 301 15.30 2.09 11.34
N ARG A 302 14.80 1.53 10.23
CA ARG A 302 15.07 0.14 9.86
C ARG A 302 16.55 -0.01 9.45
N PRO A 303 17.31 -0.95 10.04
CA PRO A 303 18.70 -1.20 9.63
C PRO A 303 18.80 -1.67 8.18
N GLU A 304 19.76 -1.16 7.41
CA GLU A 304 19.96 -1.53 5.99
C GLU A 304 20.25 -3.02 5.78
N ALA A 305 20.89 -3.67 6.76
CA ALA A 305 21.18 -5.11 6.72
C ALA A 305 19.95 -6.00 7.02
N SER A 306 18.81 -5.41 7.38
CA SER A 306 17.57 -6.16 7.62
C SER A 306 16.81 -6.42 6.32
N ASP A 307 17.45 -7.14 5.39
CA ASP A 307 16.81 -7.71 4.19
C ASP A 307 15.86 -8.88 4.53
N ASN A 308 15.46 -8.96 5.80
CA ASN A 308 14.69 -10.05 6.36
C ASN A 308 13.23 -9.83 6.02
N HIS A 309 12.69 -10.81 5.32
CA HIS A 309 11.25 -11.01 5.15
C HIS A 309 10.62 -11.09 6.54
N LYS A 310 10.10 -9.97 7.06
CA LYS A 310 9.38 -9.98 8.33
C LYS A 310 8.06 -10.70 8.09
N TYR A 311 7.92 -11.90 8.64
CA TYR A 311 6.66 -12.63 8.59
C TYR A 311 5.59 -11.89 9.40
N ALA A 312 4.33 -12.16 9.09
CA ALA A 312 3.20 -11.55 9.79
C ALA A 312 3.24 -11.79 11.32
N ASP A 313 3.88 -12.85 11.78
CA ASP A 313 3.93 -13.22 13.22
C ASP A 313 5.13 -12.63 13.97
N GLU A 314 6.11 -12.05 13.28
CA GLU A 314 7.29 -11.50 13.94
C GLU A 314 6.95 -10.21 14.70
N PRO A 315 7.45 -10.02 15.95
CA PRO A 315 7.33 -8.75 16.65
C PRO A 315 7.97 -7.63 15.84
N LYS A 316 7.20 -6.58 15.55
CA LYS A 316 7.69 -5.43 14.80
C LYS A 316 8.24 -4.42 15.79
N ASP A 317 9.44 -3.94 15.49
CA ASP A 317 10.09 -2.82 16.14
C ASP A 317 9.70 -1.50 15.45
N ILE A 318 10.30 -0.39 15.89
CA ILE A 318 10.10 0.93 15.28
C ILE A 318 10.57 1.00 13.81
N GLY A 319 11.25 -0.04 13.31
CA GLY A 319 11.65 -0.20 11.90
C GLY A 319 10.50 -0.49 10.94
N THR A 320 9.30 -0.83 11.43
CA THR A 320 8.13 -1.13 10.60
C THR A 320 6.85 -0.56 11.21
N LEU A 321 6.16 0.31 10.48
CA LEU A 321 4.79 0.73 10.82
C LEU A 321 3.79 -0.34 10.41
N GLN A 322 2.74 -0.51 11.22
CA GLN A 322 1.59 -1.35 10.91
C GLN A 322 0.34 -0.45 10.88
N LEU A 323 -0.24 -0.26 9.70
CA LEU A 323 -1.29 0.72 9.43
C LEU A 323 -2.59 0.08 8.86
N GLY A 324 -2.57 -1.23 8.63
CA GLY A 324 -3.65 -1.93 7.91
C GLY A 324 -4.92 -2.22 8.70
N SER A 325 -4.96 -1.93 10.00
CA SER A 325 -6.17 -2.01 10.83
C SER A 325 -6.03 -1.13 12.07
N MET A 326 -7.15 -0.84 12.75
CA MET A 326 -7.12 -0.10 14.03
C MET A 326 -6.24 -0.81 15.07
N ALA A 327 -6.31 -2.15 15.14
CA ALA A 327 -5.48 -2.94 16.04
C ALA A 327 -3.99 -2.83 15.69
N ALA A 328 -3.64 -2.93 14.40
CA ALA A 328 -2.27 -2.79 13.92
C ALA A 328 -1.68 -1.40 14.24
N ILE A 329 -2.48 -0.34 14.08
CA ILE A 329 -2.06 1.03 14.44
C ILE A 329 -1.85 1.15 15.94
N ALA A 330 -2.74 0.57 16.76
CA ALA A 330 -2.57 0.54 18.21
C ALA A 330 -1.25 -0.12 18.61
N GLU A 331 -0.88 -1.25 17.98
CA GLU A 331 0.42 -1.90 18.23
C GLU A 331 1.60 -1.03 17.79
N THR A 332 1.50 -0.33 16.65
CA THR A 332 2.52 0.64 16.23
C THR A 332 2.71 1.74 17.27
N LEU A 333 1.62 2.28 17.83
CA LEU A 333 1.69 3.30 18.88
C LEU A 333 2.31 2.76 20.17
N VAL A 334 2.03 1.49 20.53
CA VAL A 334 2.68 0.82 21.68
C VAL A 334 4.19 0.72 21.45
N VAL A 335 4.63 0.29 20.27
CA VAL A 335 6.06 0.15 19.91
C VAL A 335 6.78 1.50 19.92
N ILE A 336 6.13 2.57 19.46
CA ILE A 336 6.63 3.95 19.54
C ILE A 336 6.73 4.42 21.01
N GLY A 337 5.93 3.82 21.90
CA GLY A 337 5.92 4.06 23.35
C GLY A 337 4.78 4.94 23.83
N CYS A 338 3.76 5.20 23.00
CA CYS A 338 2.62 6.04 23.36
C CYS A 338 1.90 5.53 24.60
N ASN A 339 1.35 6.46 25.39
CA ASN A 339 0.59 6.12 26.59
C ASN A 339 -0.73 5.36 26.28
N THR A 340 -1.29 4.74 27.31
CA THR A 340 -2.52 3.94 27.21
C THR A 340 -3.72 4.72 26.66
N ASN A 341 -3.85 6.02 26.96
CA ASN A 341 -4.97 6.83 26.47
C ASN A 341 -4.89 7.00 24.95
N THR A 342 -3.70 7.30 24.44
CA THR A 342 -3.44 7.45 23.00
C THR A 342 -3.66 6.13 22.25
N VAL A 343 -3.20 5.01 22.81
CA VAL A 343 -3.42 3.68 22.23
C VAL A 343 -4.91 3.31 22.26
N ARG A 344 -5.66 3.72 23.29
CA ARG A 344 -7.09 3.41 23.46
C ARG A 344 -7.95 3.98 22.33
N TYR A 345 -7.58 5.13 21.76
CA TYR A 345 -8.30 5.69 20.62
C TYR A 345 -8.41 4.70 19.45
N PHE A 346 -7.43 3.82 19.25
CA PHE A 346 -7.47 2.80 18.19
C PHE A 346 -7.90 1.42 18.70
N ARG A 347 -7.51 1.04 19.93
CA ARG A 347 -7.85 -0.29 20.47
C ARG A 347 -9.32 -0.42 20.84
N LYS A 348 -9.97 0.66 21.28
CA LYS A 348 -11.38 0.71 21.69
C LYS A 348 -11.98 2.07 21.31
N PRO A 349 -12.12 2.38 20.01
CA PRO A 349 -12.67 3.65 19.56
C PRO A 349 -14.11 3.79 20.05
N GLN A 350 -14.42 4.99 20.54
CA GLN A 350 -15.80 5.42 20.79
C GLN A 350 -16.39 5.96 19.48
N PRO A 351 -17.73 6.06 19.35
CA PRO A 351 -18.38 6.52 18.10
C PRO A 351 -17.93 7.91 17.63
N ASP A 352 -17.48 8.76 18.55
CA ASP A 352 -17.01 10.12 18.34
C ASP A 352 -15.47 10.23 18.28
N THR A 353 -14.74 9.11 18.38
CA THR A 353 -13.27 9.14 18.32
C THR A 353 -12.79 9.60 16.94
N ARG A 354 -12.03 10.69 16.91
CA ARG A 354 -11.53 11.34 15.71
C ARG A 354 -10.06 10.98 15.47
N HIS A 355 -9.76 10.61 14.23
CA HIS A 355 -8.42 10.24 13.75
C HIS A 355 -7.92 11.10 12.58
N ILE A 356 -8.71 12.12 12.19
CA ILE A 356 -8.53 12.92 10.99
C ILE A 356 -8.74 14.38 11.36
N HIS A 357 -7.79 15.27 11.03
CA HIS A 357 -8.05 16.72 10.99
C HIS A 357 -8.45 17.11 9.56
N LEU A 358 -7.51 17.60 8.75
CA LEU A 358 -7.57 17.74 7.30
C LEU A 358 -7.23 16.44 6.57
N PHE A 359 -6.33 15.64 7.14
CA PHE A 359 -5.99 14.30 6.65
C PHE A 359 -5.72 13.34 7.83
N PRO A 360 -5.75 12.01 7.61
CA PRO A 360 -5.61 11.04 8.70
C PRO A 360 -4.22 11.06 9.35
N VAL A 361 -4.17 10.91 10.68
CA VAL A 361 -2.92 10.85 11.48
C VAL A 361 -1.99 9.70 11.01
N ALA A 362 -2.54 8.64 10.41
CA ALA A 362 -1.72 7.58 9.84
C ALA A 362 -0.83 8.06 8.69
N PHE A 363 -1.27 9.02 7.87
CA PHE A 363 -0.46 9.62 6.82
C PHE A 363 0.58 10.60 7.38
N GLU A 364 0.31 11.24 8.52
CA GLU A 364 1.35 12.00 9.24
C GLU A 364 2.49 11.09 9.69
N LEU A 365 2.14 9.98 10.35
CA LEU A 365 3.12 9.00 10.79
C LEU A 365 3.91 8.45 9.60
N LEU A 366 3.22 8.13 8.51
CA LEU A 366 3.84 7.67 7.27
C LEU A 366 4.82 8.70 6.70
N GLY A 367 4.44 9.98 6.61
CA GLY A 367 5.33 11.04 6.11
C GLY A 367 6.49 11.35 7.05
N MET A 368 6.27 11.29 8.37
CA MET A 368 7.30 11.62 9.37
C MET A 368 8.45 10.61 9.38
N VAL A 369 8.16 9.31 9.23
CA VAL A 369 9.17 8.27 9.42
C VAL A 369 9.25 7.23 8.31
N GLY A 370 8.31 7.18 7.36
CA GLY A 370 8.34 6.23 6.25
C GLY A 370 9.56 6.45 5.35
N VAL A 371 10.10 5.35 4.80
CA VAL A 371 11.17 5.44 3.80
C VAL A 371 10.66 6.10 2.51
N VAL A 372 11.57 6.67 1.73
CA VAL A 372 11.23 7.15 0.39
C VAL A 372 11.18 5.95 -0.57
N PHE A 373 10.07 5.83 -1.28
CA PHE A 373 9.83 4.76 -2.27
C PHE A 373 10.09 5.25 -3.69
N GLN A 374 9.77 6.52 -3.98
CA GLN A 374 10.00 7.16 -5.27
C GLN A 374 11.45 6.94 -5.73
N ILE A 375 11.63 6.38 -6.92
CA ILE A 375 12.95 6.06 -7.46
C ILE A 375 13.49 7.30 -8.19
N PRO A 376 14.62 7.89 -7.75
CA PRO A 376 15.23 9.04 -8.42
C PRO A 376 15.44 8.77 -9.92
N GLY A 377 15.10 9.75 -10.76
CA GLY A 377 15.17 9.61 -12.21
C GLY A 377 13.96 8.93 -12.85
N THR A 378 12.92 8.57 -12.09
CA THR A 378 11.63 8.10 -12.62
C THR A 378 10.51 9.10 -12.35
N ALA A 379 9.42 9.04 -13.12
CA ALA A 379 8.23 9.89 -12.95
C ALA A 379 7.21 9.32 -11.94
N PHE A 380 7.34 8.03 -11.62
CA PHE A 380 6.32 7.30 -10.87
C PHE A 380 6.34 7.69 -9.39
N ARG A 381 5.15 7.99 -8.85
CA ARG A 381 4.97 8.46 -7.47
C ARG A 381 3.85 7.72 -6.72
N MET A 382 3.05 6.93 -7.43
CA MET A 382 1.92 6.21 -6.85
C MET A 382 2.37 5.06 -5.95
N LEU A 383 1.75 4.96 -4.79
CA LEU A 383 1.93 3.88 -3.84
C LEU A 383 0.59 3.18 -3.56
N PRO A 384 0.58 1.86 -3.29
CA PRO A 384 -0.53 1.21 -2.62
C PRO A 384 -0.75 1.86 -1.25
N ASN A 385 -2.00 2.09 -0.86
CA ASN A 385 -2.33 2.72 0.41
C ASN A 385 -2.21 1.70 1.56
N PRO A 386 -1.25 1.86 2.50
CA PRO A 386 -1.09 0.93 3.61
C PRO A 386 -2.13 1.16 4.74
N THR A 387 -2.99 2.17 4.62
CA THR A 387 -3.88 2.63 5.71
C THR A 387 -5.34 2.29 5.44
N ILE A 388 -6.14 2.21 6.50
CA ILE A 388 -7.60 2.01 6.41
C ILE A 388 -8.38 3.27 6.01
N TRP A 389 -7.71 4.41 5.76
CA TRP A 389 -8.36 5.67 5.38
C TRP A 389 -8.03 6.06 3.96
N HIS A 390 -8.97 6.76 3.33
CA HIS A 390 -8.75 7.37 2.03
C HIS A 390 -7.73 8.51 2.10
N TRP A 391 -6.92 8.62 1.06
CA TRP A 391 -6.13 9.80 0.80
C TRP A 391 -6.89 10.72 -0.16
N ASP A 392 -7.63 11.69 0.39
CA ASP A 392 -8.43 12.62 -0.40
C ASP A 392 -7.85 14.05 -0.37
N ARG A 393 -7.20 14.44 -1.46
CA ARG A 393 -6.59 15.77 -1.61
C ARG A 393 -7.58 16.83 -2.10
N LYS A 394 -8.85 16.50 -2.35
CA LYS A 394 -9.84 17.48 -2.86
C LYS A 394 -10.15 18.56 -1.83
N SER A 395 -10.01 18.25 -0.55
CA SER A 395 -10.31 19.18 0.55
C SER A 395 -9.07 19.89 1.11
N PHE A 396 -7.84 19.59 0.65
CA PHE A 396 -6.63 20.22 1.16
C PHE A 396 -5.44 20.20 0.18
N SER A 397 -4.58 21.22 0.23
CA SER A 397 -3.34 21.32 -0.53
C SER A 397 -2.10 21.24 0.37
N LEU A 398 -1.21 20.29 0.09
CA LEU A 398 0.08 20.17 0.80
C LEU A 398 1.06 21.30 0.47
N ARG A 399 1.04 21.84 -0.75
CA ARG A 399 1.87 23.00 -1.12
C ARG A 399 1.45 24.22 -0.30
N THR A 400 0.14 24.48 -0.23
CA THR A 400 -0.42 25.58 0.57
C THR A 400 -0.10 25.39 2.04
N PHE A 401 -0.25 24.16 2.56
CA PHE A 401 0.13 23.85 3.94
C PHE A 401 1.63 24.09 4.21
N LEU A 402 2.52 23.70 3.30
CA LEU A 402 3.95 23.95 3.42
C LEU A 402 4.26 25.46 3.42
N ALA A 403 3.64 26.22 2.52
CA ALA A 403 3.80 27.68 2.46
C ALA A 403 3.32 28.35 3.76
N ASP A 404 2.13 28.01 4.23
CA ASP A 404 1.56 28.54 5.48
C ASP A 404 2.40 28.15 6.71
N PHE A 405 2.95 26.94 6.73
CA PHE A 405 3.84 26.49 7.81
C PHE A 405 5.12 27.31 7.86
N VAL A 406 5.79 27.52 6.72
CA VAL A 406 7.01 28.33 6.65
C VAL A 406 6.72 29.79 6.96
N HIS A 407 5.59 30.33 6.49
CA HIS A 407 5.16 31.69 6.81
C HIS A 407 4.90 31.88 8.30
N ALA A 408 4.16 30.96 8.93
CA ALA A 408 3.89 30.99 10.37
C ALA A 408 5.17 30.83 11.21
N MET A 409 6.18 30.09 10.72
CA MET A 409 7.50 30.05 11.35
C MET A 409 8.23 31.41 11.29
N ALA A 410 8.17 32.10 10.15
CA ALA A 410 8.82 33.40 9.95
C ALA A 410 8.16 34.51 10.79
N GLU A 411 6.82 34.51 10.86
CA GLU A 411 6.00 35.48 11.59
C GLU A 411 5.74 35.06 13.05
N ALA A 412 6.60 34.20 13.61
CA ALA A 412 6.43 33.70 14.97
C ALA A 412 6.32 34.85 16.00
N PRO A 413 5.37 34.77 16.97
CA PRO A 413 5.25 35.73 18.06
C PRO A 413 6.54 35.84 18.88
N ALA A 414 6.76 36.97 19.56
CA ALA A 414 7.98 37.24 20.33
C ALA A 414 8.37 36.11 21.32
N ALA A 415 7.39 35.43 21.91
CA ALA A 415 7.61 34.29 22.80
C ALA A 415 8.25 33.06 22.13
N ASP A 416 8.08 32.93 20.82
CA ASP A 416 8.52 31.78 20.00
C ASP A 416 9.70 32.10 19.08
N GLN A 417 9.98 33.39 18.86
CA GLN A 417 11.08 33.84 17.99
C GLN A 417 12.43 33.24 18.38
N ARG A 418 12.68 32.98 19.67
CA ARG A 418 13.94 32.38 20.10
C ARG A 418 14.19 31.00 19.47
N LEU A 419 13.16 30.16 19.40
CA LEU A 419 13.25 28.79 18.87
C LEU A 419 12.99 28.73 17.36
N LEU A 420 12.22 29.67 16.81
CA LEU A 420 11.75 29.67 15.42
C LEU A 420 12.43 30.69 14.49
N LYS A 421 13.13 31.70 15.00
CA LYS A 421 13.73 32.80 14.21
C LYS A 421 15.26 32.76 14.18
N ASN A 422 15.88 31.67 14.62
CA ASN A 422 17.33 31.54 14.54
C ASN A 422 17.72 31.38 13.06
N THR A 423 18.09 32.48 12.39
CA THR A 423 18.21 32.60 10.91
C THR A 423 19.63 32.36 10.39
N GLY A 424 20.52 31.74 11.16
CA GLY A 424 21.76 31.24 10.60
C GLY A 424 21.47 30.22 9.51
N GLU A 425 22.11 30.31 8.35
CA GLU A 425 21.91 29.39 7.21
C GLU A 425 22.10 27.92 7.60
N SER A 426 22.90 27.63 8.63
CA SER A 426 23.17 26.30 9.17
C SER A 426 22.20 25.83 10.27
N SER A 427 21.28 26.68 10.73
CA SER A 427 20.27 26.30 11.73
C SER A 427 19.20 25.40 11.13
N CYS A 428 18.50 24.62 11.97
CA CYS A 428 17.40 23.77 11.51
C CYS A 428 16.31 24.57 10.78
N VAL A 429 15.92 25.72 11.34
CA VAL A 429 14.89 26.60 10.75
C VAL A 429 15.39 27.20 9.43
N GLY A 430 16.65 27.65 9.38
CA GLY A 430 17.27 28.16 8.16
C GLY A 430 17.32 27.12 7.04
N VAL A 431 17.67 25.87 7.36
CA VAL A 431 17.65 24.75 6.41
C VAL A 431 16.23 24.50 5.88
N ILE A 432 15.23 24.45 6.75
CA ILE A 432 13.82 24.27 6.35
C ILE A 432 13.37 25.39 5.43
N ALA A 433 13.60 26.65 5.79
CA ALA A 433 13.22 27.80 4.98
C ALA A 433 13.93 27.79 3.61
N GLY A 434 15.22 27.44 3.58
CA GLY A 434 16.01 27.34 2.35
C GLY A 434 15.52 26.23 1.42
N GLU A 435 15.26 25.03 1.93
CA GLU A 435 14.75 23.91 1.11
C GLU A 435 13.29 24.14 0.66
N ALA A 436 12.43 24.66 1.54
CA ALA A 436 11.07 25.01 1.18
C ALA A 436 11.02 26.11 0.10
N GLY A 437 11.90 27.11 0.18
CA GLY A 437 12.03 28.14 -0.86
C GLY A 437 12.44 27.58 -2.22
N LYS A 438 13.33 26.59 -2.26
CA LYS A 438 13.70 25.89 -3.51
C LYS A 438 12.53 25.08 -4.08
N ILE A 439 11.77 24.39 -3.22
CA ILE A 439 10.58 23.64 -3.66
C ILE A 439 9.54 24.60 -4.24
N GLU A 440 9.27 25.71 -3.55
CA GLU A 440 8.31 26.71 -3.99
C GLU A 440 8.75 27.40 -5.28
N SER A 441 10.03 27.71 -5.45
CA SER A 441 10.52 28.25 -6.72
C SER A 441 10.29 27.28 -7.88
N LYS A 442 10.44 25.96 -7.65
CA LYS A 442 10.13 24.96 -8.69
C LYS A 442 8.65 24.87 -9.01
N PHE A 443 7.76 25.08 -8.04
CA PHE A 443 6.34 25.21 -8.33
C PHE A 443 6.03 26.49 -9.13
N GLN A 444 6.65 27.63 -8.78
CA GLN A 444 6.47 28.87 -9.52
C GLN A 444 7.01 28.80 -10.96
N ASP A 445 8.16 28.14 -11.16
CA ASP A 445 8.70 27.86 -12.49
C ASP A 445 7.69 27.09 -13.34
N LEU A 446 7.06 26.04 -12.77
CA LEU A 446 6.01 25.28 -13.43
C LEU A 446 4.77 26.13 -13.75
N GLU A 447 4.32 26.96 -12.81
CA GLU A 447 3.20 27.89 -13.04
C GLU A 447 3.49 28.90 -14.14
N SER A 448 4.73 29.38 -14.22
CA SER A 448 5.13 30.35 -15.23
C SER A 448 5.15 29.76 -16.64
N GLN A 449 5.52 28.49 -16.78
CA GLN A 449 5.61 27.79 -18.06
C GLN A 449 4.24 27.36 -18.58
N ASP A 450 3.39 26.82 -17.70
CA ASP A 450 2.15 26.13 -18.10
C ASP A 450 0.86 26.83 -17.62
N GLY A 451 0.99 27.98 -16.95
CA GLY A 451 -0.08 28.82 -16.37
C GLY A 451 -0.28 28.62 -14.85
N PRO A 452 -1.09 29.43 -14.14
CA PRO A 452 -1.49 29.12 -12.75
C PRO A 452 -2.29 27.80 -12.69
N GLU A 453 -2.94 27.49 -13.81
CA GLU A 453 -3.54 26.20 -14.10
C GLU A 453 -2.50 25.12 -14.46
N ALA A 454 -1.21 25.37 -14.66
CA ALA A 454 -0.18 24.31 -14.67
C ALA A 454 -0.28 23.42 -13.45
N ILE A 455 -0.57 24.06 -12.31
CA ILE A 455 -0.78 23.41 -11.03
C ILE A 455 -2.25 23.02 -10.84
N LEU A 456 -3.24 23.71 -11.48
CA LEU A 456 -4.68 23.32 -11.49
C LEU A 456 -5.57 23.56 -12.78
N ARG A 457 -5.23 23.16 -14.02
CA ARG A 457 -6.04 23.09 -15.27
C ARG A 457 -7.36 22.37 -15.05
N PRO A 458 -8.50 22.95 -15.44
CA PRO A 458 -9.77 22.27 -15.52
C PRO A 458 -9.76 21.40 -16.79
N THR A 459 -9.35 20.15 -16.65
CA THR A 459 -9.81 19.09 -17.55
C THR A 459 -11.01 18.42 -16.89
N ASN A 460 -11.83 17.72 -17.68
CA ASN A 460 -13.04 17.04 -17.19
C ASN A 460 -12.76 15.88 -16.22
N ASN A 461 -11.48 15.61 -15.87
CA ASN A 461 -11.03 14.68 -14.85
C ASN A 461 -10.08 15.39 -13.87
N ALA A 462 -10.52 15.54 -12.62
CA ALA A 462 -9.87 16.35 -11.60
C ALA A 462 -8.66 15.71 -10.87
N GLU A 463 -8.04 14.64 -11.39
CA GLU A 463 -7.10 13.78 -10.63
C GLU A 463 -5.68 13.57 -11.23
N GLU A 464 -5.27 14.22 -12.33
CA GLU A 464 -4.05 13.80 -13.07
C GLU A 464 -3.00 14.93 -13.18
N ARG A 465 -1.78 14.85 -12.59
CA ARG A 465 -0.53 15.63 -12.95
C ARG A 465 0.83 15.04 -12.58
N ILE A 466 1.79 15.28 -13.48
CA ILE A 466 3.22 14.91 -13.39
C ILE A 466 3.99 16.02 -12.66
N TYR A 467 4.87 15.65 -11.72
CA TYR A 467 5.85 16.60 -11.18
C TYR A 467 7.06 16.64 -12.11
N SER A 468 7.63 17.82 -12.36
CA SER A 468 8.88 17.90 -13.13
C SER A 468 10.02 17.19 -12.41
N ASN A 469 11.02 16.73 -13.19
CA ASN A 469 12.21 16.10 -12.64
C ASN A 469 12.90 17.00 -11.60
N ASP A 470 13.03 18.28 -11.90
CA ASP A 470 13.59 19.30 -10.99
C ASP A 470 12.85 19.37 -9.65
N LEU A 471 11.52 19.33 -9.67
CA LEU A 471 10.71 19.35 -8.45
C LEU A 471 10.88 18.05 -7.66
N VAL A 472 10.88 16.90 -8.34
CA VAL A 472 11.14 15.59 -7.72
C VAL A 472 12.53 15.57 -7.07
N VAL A 473 13.55 16.06 -7.75
CA VAL A 473 14.93 16.17 -7.23
C VAL A 473 14.99 17.12 -6.02
N ALA A 474 14.30 18.26 -6.07
CA ALA A 474 14.23 19.19 -4.94
C ALA A 474 13.57 18.56 -3.70
N LEU A 475 12.46 17.82 -3.89
CA LEU A 475 11.79 17.08 -2.82
C LEU A 475 12.70 15.99 -2.22
N HIS A 476 13.40 15.24 -3.07
CA HIS A 476 14.39 14.26 -2.60
C HIS A 476 15.50 14.90 -1.80
N ALA A 477 16.07 16.01 -2.28
CA ALA A 477 17.14 16.73 -1.58
C ALA A 477 16.67 17.23 -0.20
N ALA A 478 15.45 17.78 -0.11
CA ALA A 478 14.87 18.22 1.15
C ALA A 478 14.65 17.05 2.13
N ILE A 479 14.11 15.92 1.66
CA ILE A 479 13.91 14.72 2.49
C ILE A 479 15.25 14.13 2.92
N ALA A 480 16.25 14.06 2.02
CA ALA A 480 17.57 13.54 2.33
C ALA A 480 18.27 14.35 3.44
N ARG A 481 18.16 15.68 3.42
CA ARG A 481 18.65 16.54 4.51
C ARG A 481 17.95 16.26 5.84
N CYS A 482 16.64 16.02 5.81
CA CYS A 482 15.90 15.64 7.01
C CYS A 482 16.35 14.26 7.52
N ASP A 483 16.49 13.28 6.64
CA ASP A 483 16.93 11.93 6.95
C ASP A 483 18.33 11.92 7.57
N GLU A 484 19.28 12.67 7.01
CA GLU A 484 20.64 12.82 7.55
C GLU A 484 20.61 13.36 8.99
N PHE A 485 19.77 14.38 9.24
CA PHE A 485 19.63 14.96 10.56
C PHE A 485 18.96 14.00 11.57
N LEU A 486 17.91 13.29 11.15
CA LEU A 486 17.07 12.45 12.01
C LEU A 486 17.68 11.07 12.29
N LYS A 487 18.45 10.51 11.36
CA LYS A 487 19.09 9.18 11.50
C LYS A 487 20.38 9.22 12.31
N HIS A 488 20.85 10.41 12.75
CA HIS A 488 22.05 10.52 13.56
C HIS A 488 21.92 9.68 14.85
N HIS A 489 22.83 8.73 15.05
CA HIS A 489 22.75 7.71 16.10
C HIS A 489 22.51 8.29 17.51
N ASP A 490 23.17 9.38 17.86
CA ASP A 490 23.01 10.07 19.16
C ASP A 490 21.60 10.62 19.42
N ARG A 491 20.77 10.74 18.37
CA ARG A 491 19.44 11.36 18.44
C ARG A 491 18.29 10.37 18.32
N ALA A 492 18.54 9.10 17.99
CA ALA A 492 17.47 8.14 17.72
C ALA A 492 16.41 8.08 18.84
N HIS A 493 16.84 8.03 20.11
CA HIS A 493 15.94 8.04 21.26
C HIS A 493 15.18 9.38 21.42
N LEU A 494 15.83 10.50 21.11
CA LEU A 494 15.18 11.82 21.12
C LEU A 494 14.11 11.91 20.03
N VAL A 495 14.42 11.46 18.80
CA VAL A 495 13.49 11.43 17.67
C VAL A 495 12.26 10.57 18.00
N GLN A 496 12.47 9.37 18.55
CA GLN A 496 11.37 8.51 18.98
C GLN A 496 10.50 9.19 20.05
N ASN A 497 11.10 9.86 21.03
CA ASN A 497 10.35 10.58 22.07
C ASN A 497 9.57 11.77 21.52
N VAL A 498 10.16 12.54 20.62
CA VAL A 498 9.49 13.67 19.95
C VAL A 498 8.31 13.18 19.13
N LEU A 499 8.49 12.13 18.32
CA LEU A 499 7.42 11.50 17.54
C LEU A 499 6.29 11.00 18.45
N ARG A 500 6.64 10.26 19.51
CA ARG A 500 5.68 9.75 20.49
C ARG A 500 4.83 10.86 21.08
N VAL A 501 5.46 11.93 21.57
CA VAL A 501 4.74 13.04 22.21
C VAL A 501 3.92 13.81 21.17
N HIS A 502 4.42 14.02 19.96
CA HIS A 502 3.66 14.63 18.86
C HIS A 502 2.34 13.89 18.62
N LEU A 503 2.37 12.56 18.44
CA LEU A 503 1.19 11.75 18.19
C LEU A 503 0.20 11.81 19.38
N GLN A 504 0.70 11.76 20.60
CA GLN A 504 -0.14 11.90 21.80
C GLN A 504 -0.85 13.25 21.84
N GLU A 505 -0.16 14.34 21.48
CA GLU A 505 -0.73 15.68 21.50
C GLU A 505 -1.75 15.90 20.38
N ILE A 506 -1.47 15.46 19.15
CA ILE A 506 -2.43 15.53 18.04
C ILE A 506 -3.71 14.76 18.37
N LEU A 507 -3.59 13.50 18.82
CA LEU A 507 -4.75 12.68 19.15
C LEU A 507 -5.51 13.23 20.36
N ARG A 508 -4.82 13.88 21.31
CA ARG A 508 -5.45 14.59 22.42
C ARG A 508 -6.27 15.79 21.94
N ILE A 509 -5.73 16.61 21.03
CA ILE A 509 -6.46 17.76 20.44
C ILE A 509 -7.68 17.28 19.64
N LEU A 510 -7.52 16.22 18.85
CA LEU A 510 -8.60 15.67 18.02
C LEU A 510 -9.78 15.13 18.85
N ASN A 511 -9.53 14.70 20.09
CA ASN A 511 -10.50 14.04 20.95
C ASN A 511 -10.77 14.81 22.25
N ASP A 512 -10.48 16.12 22.27
CA ASP A 512 -10.78 16.99 23.41
C ASP A 512 -12.26 17.38 23.41
N THR A 513 -13.07 16.63 24.17
CA THR A 513 -14.53 16.78 24.23
C THR A 513 -15.00 17.84 25.24
N GLU A 514 -14.16 18.23 26.20
CA GLU A 514 -14.55 19.11 27.32
C GLU A 514 -13.69 20.39 27.46
N GLY A 515 -12.70 20.61 26.58
CA GLY A 515 -11.72 21.68 26.74
C GLY A 515 -10.69 21.38 27.83
N GLU A 516 -10.57 20.11 28.24
CA GLU A 516 -9.57 19.62 29.19
C GLU A 516 -8.15 19.88 28.70
N TYR A 517 -7.94 20.01 27.39
CA TYR A 517 -6.65 20.42 26.83
C TYR A 517 -6.15 21.72 27.46
N LYS A 518 -7.04 22.72 27.64
CA LYS A 518 -6.70 23.99 28.29
C LYS A 518 -6.47 23.84 29.80
N ALA A 519 -7.21 22.98 30.50
CA ALA A 519 -6.99 22.72 31.93
C ALA A 519 -5.61 22.08 32.19
N VAL A 520 -5.20 21.13 31.34
CA VAL A 520 -3.85 20.53 31.40
C VAL A 520 -2.76 21.54 31.01
N VAL A 521 -3.00 22.39 30.01
CA VAL A 521 -2.07 23.47 29.62
C VAL A 521 -1.93 24.50 30.74
N ALA A 522 -3.03 24.92 31.37
CA ALA A 522 -3.04 25.85 32.49
C ALA A 522 -2.38 25.26 33.74
N ALA A 523 -2.65 23.98 34.07
CA ALA A 523 -2.02 23.30 35.19
C ALA A 523 -0.51 23.09 34.96
N ALA A 524 -0.08 22.79 33.73
CA ALA A 524 1.33 22.62 33.40
C ALA A 524 2.08 23.96 33.38
N ALA A 525 1.45 25.03 32.89
CA ALA A 525 1.99 26.39 32.97
C ALA A 525 2.07 26.88 34.43
N ALA A 526 1.07 26.59 35.26
CA ALA A 526 1.07 26.90 36.69
C ALA A 526 2.14 26.10 37.45
N ALA A 527 2.35 24.82 37.10
CA ALA A 527 3.42 24.00 37.67
C ALA A 527 4.82 24.47 37.26
N ALA A 528 4.98 25.07 36.07
CA ALA A 528 6.23 25.68 35.63
C ALA A 528 6.48 27.07 36.25
N ALA A 529 5.44 27.76 36.71
CA ALA A 529 5.50 29.11 37.27
C ALA A 529 5.54 29.16 38.82
N ALA A 530 5.41 28.02 39.52
CA ALA A 530 5.43 27.97 40.97
C ALA A 530 6.87 28.09 41.52
N PRO A 531 7.20 29.12 42.33
CA PRO A 531 8.44 29.15 43.10
C PRO A 531 8.37 28.13 44.23
N ASP A 532 9.50 27.50 44.51
CA ASP A 532 9.71 26.51 45.58
C ASP A 532 9.38 27.14 46.95
N ALA A 533 8.14 26.94 47.41
CA ALA A 533 7.74 27.21 48.79
C ALA A 533 7.72 25.89 49.55
N THR A 534 8.89 25.48 50.01
CA THR A 534 9.01 24.56 51.14
C THR A 534 8.58 25.31 52.40
N ASP A 535 7.56 24.84 53.12
CA ASP A 535 7.77 24.24 54.44
C ASP A 535 6.48 23.59 55.02
N LYS A 536 6.71 22.42 55.64
CA LYS A 536 5.97 21.75 56.72
C LYS A 536 4.44 21.85 56.81
N SER A 537 3.78 20.72 56.56
CA SER A 537 3.07 20.00 57.62
C SER A 537 2.85 18.54 57.21
N ARG A 538 3.73 17.65 57.68
CA ARG A 538 3.43 16.24 57.81
C ARG A 538 2.66 16.08 59.12
N SER A 539 1.40 15.66 59.05
CA SER A 539 0.80 14.89 60.14
C SER A 539 0.11 13.66 59.57
N ASN A 540 0.46 12.53 60.17
CA ASN A 540 -0.01 11.19 59.89
C ASN A 540 -1.51 11.08 60.18
N ALA A 541 -2.22 10.31 59.35
CA ALA A 541 -3.15 9.27 59.82
C ALA A 541 -3.63 8.43 58.64
N ASP A 542 -3.05 7.23 58.51
CA ASP A 542 -3.78 6.07 58.04
C ASP A 542 -4.95 5.80 58.99
N GLN A 543 -6.18 5.70 58.48
CA GLN A 543 -7.21 4.78 58.99
C GLN A 543 -8.45 4.73 58.07
N ALA A 544 -8.54 3.60 57.37
CA ALA A 544 -9.67 2.68 57.25
C ALA A 544 -11.14 3.16 57.09
N HIS A 545 -11.82 2.37 56.26
CA HIS A 545 -13.24 2.00 56.21
C HIS A 545 -14.20 2.75 55.29
N ASP A 546 -14.55 2.05 54.20
CA ASP A 546 -15.91 1.61 53.85
C ASP A 546 -17.08 2.31 54.55
N LEU A 547 -18.01 2.85 53.75
CA LEU A 547 -19.37 2.31 53.69
C LEU A 547 -20.15 2.88 52.51
N PHE A 548 -20.71 1.94 51.75
CA PHE A 548 -21.67 2.09 50.67
C PHE A 548 -23.09 2.30 51.24
N VAL A 549 -23.97 2.98 50.50
CA VAL A 549 -25.43 2.72 50.26
C VAL A 549 -26.25 4.02 50.07
N PRO A 550 -27.29 4.04 49.19
CA PRO A 550 -27.65 5.18 48.33
C PRO A 550 -29.11 5.70 48.44
N ARG A 551 -29.42 6.73 47.59
CA ARG A 551 -30.73 7.08 46.96
C ARG A 551 -31.78 7.86 47.82
N PRO A 552 -32.87 8.43 47.25
CA PRO A 552 -33.08 9.30 46.07
C PRO A 552 -33.90 10.60 46.33
N ALA A 553 -33.92 11.46 45.30
CA ALA A 553 -34.89 12.48 44.83
C ALA A 553 -36.29 12.66 45.49
N ALA A 554 -36.74 13.92 45.62
CA ALA A 554 -37.78 14.56 44.76
C ALA A 554 -38.45 15.82 45.39
N ALA A 555 -38.66 16.86 44.53
CA ALA A 555 -39.81 17.80 44.43
C ALA A 555 -40.34 18.59 45.67
N ALA A 556 -40.85 19.83 45.65
CA ALA A 556 -41.08 20.89 44.65
C ALA A 556 -41.59 22.19 45.35
N ALA A 557 -41.57 23.31 44.59
CA ALA A 557 -42.49 24.46 44.58
C ALA A 557 -42.30 25.67 45.54
N GLY A 558 -42.28 26.88 44.93
CA GLY A 558 -42.60 28.18 45.57
C GLY A 558 -41.89 29.43 45.01
N THR A 559 -42.38 30.03 43.92
CA THR A 559 -42.09 31.40 43.41
C THR A 559 -42.86 32.49 44.20
N PRO A 560 -42.72 33.82 43.95
CA PRO A 560 -41.65 34.65 43.34
C PRO A 560 -41.34 35.95 44.18
N VAL A 561 -40.19 36.63 44.03
CA VAL A 561 -40.07 38.12 44.18
C VAL A 561 -38.78 38.63 43.48
N VAL A 562 -38.95 39.74 42.77
CA VAL A 562 -38.01 40.51 41.94
C VAL A 562 -36.97 41.27 42.76
N ALA A 563 -35.69 41.24 42.37
CA ALA A 563 -34.81 42.42 42.30
C ALA A 563 -33.42 42.08 41.70
N LYS A 564 -33.23 42.51 40.45
CA LYS A 564 -32.00 42.99 39.79
C LYS A 564 -30.67 42.77 40.54
N THR A 565 -29.82 41.90 39.98
CA THR A 565 -28.45 42.18 39.48
C THR A 565 -27.66 40.86 39.33
N SER A 566 -27.92 40.07 38.28
CA SER A 566 -27.00 38.98 37.90
C SER A 566 -27.28 38.47 36.48
N GLU A 567 -27.24 39.36 35.49
CA GLU A 567 -27.11 38.94 34.08
C GLU A 567 -25.72 39.24 33.49
N GLU A 568 -24.84 39.92 34.23
CA GLU A 568 -23.47 40.19 33.78
C GLU A 568 -22.47 39.07 34.09
N SER A 569 -22.89 37.99 34.76
CA SER A 569 -22.00 36.87 35.13
C SER A 569 -22.13 35.63 34.22
N LYS A 570 -22.96 35.68 33.16
CA LYS A 570 -23.11 34.59 32.18
C LYS A 570 -22.39 34.84 30.85
N LYS A 571 -21.41 35.75 30.84
CA LYS A 571 -20.52 36.00 29.69
C LYS A 571 -19.08 35.60 29.97
N ALA A 572 -18.88 34.47 30.67
CA ALA A 572 -17.64 33.71 30.51
C ALA A 572 -17.72 33.07 29.13
N GLN A 573 -17.09 33.73 28.16
CA GLN A 573 -16.87 33.29 26.79
C GLN A 573 -16.69 31.77 26.75
N LYS A 574 -17.62 31.02 26.15
CA LYS A 574 -17.43 29.61 25.83
C LYS A 574 -16.33 29.57 24.77
N GLU A 575 -15.08 29.49 25.22
CA GLU A 575 -13.91 29.50 24.35
C GLU A 575 -13.88 28.24 23.49
N ILE A 576 -13.72 28.45 22.18
CA ILE A 576 -13.78 27.43 21.14
C ILE A 576 -12.54 26.51 21.26
N SER A 577 -12.73 25.18 21.22
CA SER A 577 -11.63 24.20 21.18
C SER A 577 -10.75 24.41 19.93
N LEU A 578 -9.45 24.09 19.98
CA LEU A 578 -8.54 24.23 18.82
C LEU A 578 -9.06 23.49 17.59
N LEU A 579 -9.69 22.34 17.81
CA LEU A 579 -10.32 21.56 16.76
C LEU A 579 -11.54 22.28 16.17
N GLN A 580 -12.37 22.88 17.02
CA GLN A 580 -13.52 23.67 16.58
C GLN A 580 -13.07 24.93 15.82
N LYS A 581 -11.92 25.52 16.16
CA LYS A 581 -11.30 26.62 15.37
C LYS A 581 -10.97 26.14 13.96
N LEU A 582 -10.39 24.95 13.83
CA LEU A 582 -10.08 24.35 12.53
C LEU A 582 -11.35 24.03 11.73
N ASP A 583 -12.36 23.42 12.37
CA ASP A 583 -13.60 23.03 11.70
C ASP A 583 -14.42 24.26 11.24
N ALA A 584 -14.38 25.35 12.01
CA ALA A 584 -15.06 26.61 11.70
C ALA A 584 -14.32 27.48 10.66
N ALA A 585 -13.05 27.22 10.39
CA ALA A 585 -12.27 27.96 9.40
C ALA A 585 -12.79 27.68 7.98
N SER A 586 -12.73 28.71 7.12
CA SER A 586 -13.09 28.55 5.71
C SER A 586 -12.12 27.59 5.00
N SER A 587 -12.53 27.04 3.86
CA SER A 587 -11.71 26.06 3.13
C SER A 587 -10.30 26.58 2.77
N GLY A 588 -10.13 27.89 2.56
CA GLY A 588 -8.84 28.52 2.27
C GLY A 588 -8.00 28.85 3.50
N GLU A 589 -8.60 28.95 4.69
CA GLU A 589 -7.91 29.30 5.93
C GLU A 589 -7.47 28.07 6.74
N ARG A 590 -8.04 26.90 6.44
CA ARG A 590 -7.80 25.65 7.17
C ARG A 590 -6.32 25.27 7.24
N HIS A 591 -5.56 25.51 6.17
CA HIS A 591 -4.11 25.25 6.11
C HIS A 591 -3.33 26.09 7.11
N ALA A 592 -3.53 27.41 7.09
CA ALA A 592 -2.94 28.35 8.04
C ALA A 592 -3.33 28.03 9.49
N VAL A 593 -4.60 27.72 9.74
CA VAL A 593 -5.06 27.35 11.09
C VAL A 593 -4.40 26.05 11.57
N LEU A 594 -4.25 25.05 10.71
CA LEU A 594 -3.54 23.81 11.06
C LEU A 594 -2.06 24.09 11.34
N ALA A 595 -1.40 24.93 10.53
CA ALA A 595 -0.01 25.33 10.72
C ALA A 595 0.20 26.03 12.08
N GLU A 596 -0.71 26.94 12.45
CA GLU A 596 -0.72 27.57 13.78
C GLU A 596 -0.90 26.55 14.91
N ILE A 597 -1.83 25.61 14.77
CA ILE A 597 -2.05 24.53 15.75
C ILE A 597 -0.75 23.75 15.95
N TYR A 598 -0.07 23.41 14.85
CA TYR A 598 1.18 22.65 14.87
C TYR A 598 2.29 23.44 15.57
N LEU A 599 2.57 24.65 15.11
CA LEU A 599 3.72 25.45 15.58
C LEU A 599 3.55 26.04 16.98
N PHE A 600 2.34 26.46 17.34
CA PHE A 600 2.11 27.24 18.56
C PHE A 600 1.44 26.45 19.68
N PHE A 601 0.87 25.27 19.38
CA PHE A 601 0.27 24.41 20.40
C PHE A 601 0.99 23.07 20.50
N VAL A 602 1.04 22.29 19.41
CA VAL A 602 1.63 20.94 19.42
C VAL A 602 3.13 21.00 19.72
N ARG A 603 3.90 21.79 18.96
CA ARG A 603 5.35 21.94 19.14
C ARG A 603 5.71 22.39 20.55
N LYS A 604 5.04 23.41 21.09
CA LYS A 604 5.29 23.90 22.46
C LYS A 604 5.13 22.79 23.49
N ARG A 605 4.04 22.02 23.38
CA ARG A 605 3.77 20.90 24.29
C ARG A 605 4.78 19.78 24.13
N VAL A 606 5.20 19.48 22.91
CA VAL A 606 6.27 18.52 22.65
C VAL A 606 7.58 18.94 23.32
N VAL A 607 8.02 20.18 23.11
CA VAL A 607 9.23 20.73 23.73
C VAL A 607 9.14 20.64 25.26
N GLU A 608 8.05 21.14 25.84
CA GLU A 608 7.83 21.13 27.29
C GLU A 608 7.86 19.71 27.89
N VAL A 609 7.10 18.79 27.31
CA VAL A 609 6.95 17.42 27.85
C VAL A 609 8.24 16.62 27.70
N VAL A 610 8.90 16.70 26.55
CA VAL A 610 10.15 15.96 26.30
C VAL A 610 11.28 16.49 27.17
N CYS A 611 11.45 17.82 27.28
CA CYS A 611 12.46 18.41 28.16
C CYS A 611 12.23 18.01 29.63
N ARG A 612 10.98 18.04 30.10
CA ARG A 612 10.64 17.57 31.46
C ARG A 612 11.01 16.10 31.68
N GLN A 613 10.76 15.25 30.69
CA GLN A 613 11.10 13.82 30.77
C GLN A 613 12.62 13.60 30.78
N MET A 614 13.37 14.32 29.95
CA MET A 614 14.83 14.26 29.92
C MET A 614 15.45 14.69 31.26
N LEU A 615 14.92 15.75 31.88
CA LEU A 615 15.34 16.18 33.22
C LEU A 615 15.05 15.10 34.27
N ALA A 616 13.84 14.53 34.27
CA ALA A 616 13.47 13.47 35.20
C ALA A 616 14.36 12.23 35.05
N ASP A 617 14.70 11.84 33.84
CA ASP A 617 15.60 10.71 33.56
C ASP A 617 17.04 11.00 34.00
N LYS A 618 17.52 12.23 33.78
CA LYS A 618 18.83 12.69 34.30
C LYS A 618 18.86 12.59 35.83
N THR A 619 17.86 13.13 36.52
CA THR A 619 17.75 13.05 37.99
C THR A 619 17.66 11.60 38.48
N ARG A 620 16.93 10.71 37.78
CA ARG A 620 16.86 9.28 38.12
C ARG A 620 18.21 8.58 37.97
N ARG A 621 18.96 8.85 36.90
CA ARG A 621 20.31 8.30 36.70
C ARG A 621 21.28 8.80 37.76
N GLU A 622 21.23 10.08 38.11
CA GLU A 622 22.06 10.66 39.17
C GLU A 622 21.73 10.09 40.55
N ARG A 623 20.45 9.82 40.86
CA ARG A 623 20.03 9.12 42.09
C ARG A 623 20.41 7.64 42.10
N GLY A 624 20.39 6.97 40.95
CA GLY A 624 20.86 5.57 40.81
C GLY A 624 22.38 5.43 40.94
N ALA A 625 23.14 6.48 40.58
CA ALA A 625 24.60 6.52 40.70
C ALA A 625 25.10 7.05 42.05
N ARG A 626 24.29 7.83 42.80
CA ARG A 626 24.65 8.38 44.11
C ARG A 626 23.92 7.66 45.25
N SER A 627 24.50 6.56 45.71
CA SER A 627 24.22 6.02 47.05
C SER A 627 24.92 6.79 48.18
N ILE A 628 25.72 7.83 47.93
CA ILE A 628 26.36 8.61 49.00
C ILE A 628 26.36 10.12 48.64
N ILE A 629 25.67 10.87 49.49
CA ILE A 629 25.59 12.34 49.67
C ILE A 629 24.58 13.13 48.81
N SER A 630 23.72 13.80 49.58
CA SER A 630 22.68 14.79 49.26
C SER A 630 23.25 16.10 48.71
N ALA A 631 22.60 16.65 47.68
CA ALA A 631 21.91 17.96 47.77
C ALA A 631 21.17 18.27 46.47
N ALA A 632 20.07 19.00 46.64
CA ALA A 632 19.12 19.44 45.63
C ALA A 632 19.59 20.66 44.84
N SER A 633 19.24 20.69 43.56
CA SER A 633 18.76 21.88 42.84
C SER A 633 18.12 21.40 41.53
N GLY A 634 16.84 21.72 41.31
CA GLY A 634 16.19 21.49 40.03
C GLY A 634 16.66 22.54 39.04
N GLU A 635 17.73 22.25 38.30
CA GLU A 635 18.13 23.11 37.18
C GLU A 635 17.03 23.07 36.09
N PRO A 636 16.56 24.22 35.59
CA PRO A 636 15.70 24.27 34.42
C PRO A 636 16.39 23.61 33.22
N ALA A 637 15.61 23.10 32.26
CA ALA A 637 16.15 22.49 31.05
C ALA A 637 17.14 23.46 30.40
N SER A 638 18.31 22.95 29.99
CA SER A 638 19.29 23.84 29.36
C SER A 638 18.70 24.37 28.04
N HIS A 639 18.98 25.63 27.73
CA HIS A 639 18.55 26.27 26.48
C HIS A 639 18.80 25.39 25.24
N ASP A 640 19.94 24.70 25.23
CA ASP A 640 20.34 23.83 24.13
C ASP A 640 19.45 22.59 23.99
N GLN A 641 18.88 22.07 25.10
CA GLN A 641 17.95 20.94 25.05
C GLN A 641 16.62 21.33 24.42
N GLU A 642 16.05 22.49 24.78
CA GLU A 642 14.82 22.98 24.19
C GLU A 642 14.97 23.18 22.67
N GLN A 643 16.12 23.71 22.24
CA GLN A 643 16.43 23.88 20.82
C GLN A 643 16.57 22.53 20.11
N GLN A 644 17.26 21.55 20.70
CA GLN A 644 17.39 20.21 20.09
C GLN A 644 16.03 19.51 19.89
N VAL A 645 15.14 19.58 20.89
CA VAL A 645 13.79 19.00 20.80
C VAL A 645 12.98 19.71 19.71
N ASN A 646 13.06 21.04 19.67
CA ASN A 646 12.42 21.87 18.65
C ASN A 646 12.89 21.49 17.24
N ASP A 647 14.20 21.39 17.03
CA ASP A 647 14.80 21.10 15.72
C ASP A 647 14.35 19.72 15.20
N VAL A 648 14.33 18.72 16.08
CA VAL A 648 13.83 17.38 15.73
C VAL A 648 12.35 17.43 15.33
N TRP A 649 11.51 18.16 16.06
CA TRP A 649 10.09 18.27 15.75
C TRP A 649 9.88 18.98 14.40
N CYS A 650 10.58 20.10 14.17
CA CYS A 650 10.49 20.85 12.91
C CYS A 650 10.93 20.00 11.71
N MET A 651 12.02 19.24 11.84
CA MET A 651 12.47 18.31 10.80
C MET A 651 11.46 17.21 10.49
N LEU A 652 10.83 16.61 11.50
CA LEU A 652 9.81 15.57 11.29
C LEU A 652 8.59 16.12 10.52
N VAL A 653 8.08 17.30 10.91
CA VAL A 653 6.91 17.92 10.26
C VAL A 653 7.24 18.38 8.84
N PHE A 654 8.41 19.01 8.63
CA PHE A 654 8.84 19.41 7.29
C PHE A 654 9.06 18.22 6.37
N ARG A 655 9.72 17.16 6.87
CA ARG A 655 9.90 15.90 6.17
C ARG A 655 8.56 15.28 5.77
N MET A 656 7.58 15.26 6.69
CA MET A 656 6.24 14.74 6.44
C MET A 656 5.57 15.45 5.26
N MET A 657 5.62 16.78 5.21
CA MET A 657 5.04 17.54 4.10
C MET A 657 5.76 17.24 2.77
N CYS A 658 7.09 17.18 2.77
CA CYS A 658 7.86 16.86 1.57
C CYS A 658 7.61 15.42 1.10
N TRP A 659 7.52 14.46 2.02
CA TRP A 659 7.27 13.05 1.72
C TRP A 659 5.87 12.84 1.13
N LEU A 660 4.85 13.50 1.69
CA LEU A 660 3.47 13.45 1.19
C LEU A 660 3.29 14.28 -0.11
N LEU A 661 4.15 15.26 -0.36
CA LEU A 661 4.24 15.90 -1.69
C LEU A 661 4.89 14.95 -2.68
N LEU A 662 5.92 14.20 -2.31
CA LEU A 662 6.65 13.31 -3.22
C LEU A 662 5.84 12.07 -3.63
N HIS A 663 5.03 11.50 -2.75
CA HIS A 663 4.26 10.29 -3.04
C HIS A 663 2.78 10.58 -3.23
N ASP A 664 2.08 9.69 -3.92
CA ASP A 664 0.63 9.80 -4.10
C ASP A 664 -0.06 8.45 -3.93
N PHE A 665 -1.37 8.49 -3.70
CA PHE A 665 -2.20 7.32 -3.42
C PHE A 665 -3.51 7.42 -4.17
N HIS A 666 -4.03 6.29 -4.63
CA HIS A 666 -5.32 6.31 -5.31
C HIS A 666 -6.43 6.59 -4.29
N GLY A 667 -7.25 7.62 -4.50
CA GLY A 667 -8.29 8.02 -3.55
C GLY A 667 -9.35 6.96 -3.20
N LYS A 668 -9.46 5.86 -3.96
CA LYS A 668 -10.38 4.73 -3.69
C LYS A 668 -9.70 3.52 -3.05
N ASP A 669 -8.38 3.54 -2.98
CA ASP A 669 -7.58 2.50 -2.36
C ASP A 669 -7.56 2.71 -0.85
N VAL A 670 -7.95 1.67 -0.12
CA VAL A 670 -7.92 1.60 1.35
C VAL A 670 -7.54 0.19 1.72
N GLN A 671 -6.80 0.06 2.81
CA GLN A 671 -6.33 -1.22 3.26
C GLN A 671 -7.46 -2.02 3.89
N VAL A 672 -7.70 -3.20 3.35
CA VAL A 672 -8.45 -4.28 3.99
C VAL A 672 -7.49 -5.22 4.72
N ASP A 673 -7.96 -5.82 5.82
CA ASP A 673 -7.11 -6.71 6.60
C ASP A 673 -6.73 -7.96 5.81
N LYS A 674 -5.43 -8.14 5.62
CA LYS A 674 -4.79 -9.26 4.93
C LYS A 674 -3.33 -9.39 5.35
N SER A 675 -2.98 -8.83 6.50
CA SER A 675 -1.60 -8.73 6.99
C SER A 675 -0.96 -10.10 7.23
N GLU A 676 -1.77 -11.09 7.59
CA GLU A 676 -1.41 -12.50 7.85
C GLU A 676 -0.96 -13.28 6.61
N VAL A 677 -1.33 -12.86 5.39
CA VAL A 677 -0.87 -13.52 4.16
C VAL A 677 0.43 -12.89 3.62
N PHE A 678 1.03 -11.94 4.32
CA PHE A 678 2.33 -11.39 3.94
C PHE A 678 3.42 -12.46 4.08
N GLY A 679 4.15 -12.71 2.98
CA GLY A 679 5.18 -13.76 2.93
C GLY A 679 4.62 -15.19 2.90
N SER A 680 3.30 -15.37 2.79
CA SER A 680 2.67 -16.69 2.69
C SER A 680 3.04 -17.40 1.38
N ARG A 681 3.41 -18.68 1.51
CA ARG A 681 3.67 -19.56 0.37
C ARG A 681 2.44 -20.38 -0.03
N LEU A 682 1.25 -20.05 0.50
CA LEU A 682 0.00 -20.68 0.13
C LEU A 682 -0.18 -20.59 -1.40
N PRO A 683 -0.17 -21.72 -2.13
CA PRO A 683 -0.40 -21.69 -3.57
C PRO A 683 -1.84 -21.27 -3.84
N VAL A 684 -2.00 -20.43 -4.86
CA VAL A 684 -3.30 -20.06 -5.43
C VAL A 684 -3.21 -20.17 -6.93
N TYR A 685 -4.37 -20.33 -7.57
CA TYR A 685 -4.45 -20.63 -8.99
C TYR A 685 -5.22 -19.55 -9.73
N ILE A 686 -4.91 -19.36 -11.01
CA ILE A 686 -5.60 -18.40 -11.87
C ILE A 686 -6.11 -19.15 -13.09
N THR A 687 -7.41 -19.08 -13.38
CA THR A 687 -8.07 -19.83 -14.46
C THR A 687 -7.67 -19.43 -15.86
#